data_AF-A0A818I7Z1-F1
#
_entry.id   AF-A0A818I7Z1-F1
#
_cell.length_a   1.000
_cell.length_b   1.000
_cell.length_c   1.000
_cell.angle_alpha   90.00
_cell.angle_beta   90.00
_cell.angle_gamma   90.00
#
_symmetry.space_group_name_H-M   'P 1'
#
loop_
_entity.id
_entity.type
_entity.pdbx_description
1 polymer ?
#
loop_
_entity_poly.entity_id
_entity_poly.type
_entity_poly.pdbx_seq_one_letter_code
_entity_poly.pdbx_strand_id
1 'polypeptide(L)'
;MVLDIDLFRADKNYDPQVVRDSQKKRYKHVELVDQVISYDKLWRTVRYEADAWNKVKNLSSRTVAAKKQAKENDGDSDEFNKDLTISLEIINAEFLAKLTIKQLIRLSTLIDTEIEKTKEKLIKIENERNMALYEIGNLVHESVPVSDNEDFNKIERIFGDCYIRKIYSHIDLIHMIDGYDSERGALIAGSRGYFMKGPAVFLEQAIIQLALRVLNDKGFEILYTPFFMRKDIMQEVAQLSQFNEELYEVVYKNDKPDEPIDEVKYLIATSEQAIAAFHRDEWLESKQLPIRYCEISSCLRQETGSCDLDTCGIFRLYQFEKIEQFCISSPHGNQSWQVFEEMIGNAEEFNKLLGIPYRIVNIVFGKLSDAASKQFDLEAWFPGSGRICSHAQCDDDFNKIERIFGDCYIRKIYSHIDLIHMIDGYDSERGALIAGSRGYFMKDPAVFLEQAIIQLALRVLNDKGFEILYTPFFLRREIMQEVAQLSQLDKELYKVVCKNDKPDEPTDEVKYLIATSEQAIAAFHRDEWLKPKQLPIRYCGISSCFRQKAGSGGRGTRGIFRVHQFEKMEQVCITSPHDNQSWQMFEEMIGNAEEFNKLLGIPYRIVNIVSGELNNAASKKFNLEAWFPGSGKFRELVSCSNCLNYQSRRLKIRYGQTKKLNEGVEYVHMLNATMCATTRTICAILENYQTEDVIFLYQMSGEFDFRALLLKIQDLLSDNDRLRFLFLLGEDVPRYLRDDPSLNGTLRVLESLFEKAIISDQDCDYLIKAFKKIHCNDAAKRLQGHPLRGNSIDIYPNARWQQNGLTVAGKNRQGNEINQLSNPFGLYVDDDQTIYVADRWNHRVVEWKWGATSGQVVAGGNGEGSGAHQLSEPLDVIVDKERDSLIICDRSNTRVVRWPRRNGTSGETIISNIYCVGLAMDENGSLYVVDYRKAEVRRYQRGESQGTVVAGGNESGNRLDQLSIPQYVFVDRNHSVYVSDWRNHRVMKWMEGAKQGIVVAGGKGENGLTQLSDPQGVVVDQLGTVYVADDGNDRVMRWPKGATKGSVIVGGNDRGEQSNQLNGPVGLSFDQHGNLYVVDSGNHRVQKFNIDSNK
;
A
#
# COMPACT_ATOMS: atom_id res chain seq x y z
N MET A 1 -19.86 23.01 -1.27
CA MET A 1 -18.54 23.69 -1.39
C MET A 1 -18.73 25.12 -1.88
N VAL A 2 -17.99 26.14 -1.37
CA VAL A 2 -18.18 27.56 -1.75
C VAL A 2 -16.90 28.40 -1.66
N LEU A 3 -16.86 29.52 -2.40
CA LEU A 3 -15.86 30.59 -2.27
C LEU A 3 -15.96 31.34 -0.94
N ASP A 4 -14.90 32.09 -0.61
CA ASP A 4 -14.90 32.99 0.55
C ASP A 4 -15.91 34.12 0.39
N ILE A 5 -16.80 34.28 1.37
CA ILE A 5 -17.78 35.38 1.38
C ILE A 5 -17.10 36.75 1.48
N ASP A 6 -15.90 36.83 2.05
CA ASP A 6 -15.18 38.10 2.16
C ASP A 6 -14.74 38.64 0.78
N LEU A 7 -14.55 37.79 -0.24
CA LEU A 7 -14.27 38.22 -1.62
C LEU A 7 -15.41 39.05 -2.24
N PHE A 8 -16.61 38.98 -1.68
CA PHE A 8 -17.79 39.72 -2.14
C PHE A 8 -17.98 41.05 -1.38
N ARG A 9 -17.13 41.35 -0.37
CA ARG A 9 -17.30 42.49 0.54
C ARG A 9 -16.30 43.60 0.23
N ALA A 10 -16.73 44.57 -0.55
CA ALA A 10 -15.94 45.79 -0.83
C ALA A 10 -15.59 46.58 0.44
N ASP A 11 -16.43 46.51 1.48
CA ASP A 11 -16.20 47.15 2.77
C ASP A 11 -15.06 46.51 3.60
N LYS A 12 -14.53 45.36 3.16
CA LYS A 12 -13.37 44.68 3.77
C LYS A 12 -12.10 44.76 2.91
N ASN A 13 -12.00 45.73 2.00
CA ASN A 13 -10.88 45.89 1.05
C ASN A 13 -10.70 44.74 0.04
N TYR A 14 -11.73 43.93 -0.19
CA TYR A 14 -11.75 42.96 -1.29
C TYR A 14 -12.39 43.59 -2.53
N ASP A 15 -12.04 43.08 -3.71
CA ASP A 15 -12.62 43.51 -4.99
C ASP A 15 -13.55 42.43 -5.56
N PRO A 16 -14.88 42.59 -5.44
CA PRO A 16 -15.84 41.65 -6.02
C PRO A 16 -15.74 41.54 -7.55
N GLN A 17 -15.09 42.49 -8.23
CA GLN A 17 -14.87 42.43 -9.67
C GLN A 17 -14.04 41.20 -10.07
N VAL A 18 -13.10 40.76 -9.22
CA VAL A 18 -12.31 39.54 -9.45
C VAL A 18 -13.23 38.30 -9.58
N VAL A 19 -14.28 38.23 -8.76
CA VAL A 19 -15.26 37.14 -8.82
C VAL A 19 -16.13 37.25 -10.07
N ARG A 20 -16.57 38.47 -10.44
CA ARG A 20 -17.32 38.71 -11.68
C ARG A 20 -16.54 38.31 -12.92
N ASP A 21 -15.26 38.68 -12.98
CA ASP A 21 -14.35 38.35 -14.08
C ASP A 21 -14.13 36.84 -14.17
N SER A 22 -13.97 36.16 -13.03
CA SER A 22 -13.87 34.70 -12.98
C SER A 22 -15.16 34.01 -13.47
N GLN A 23 -16.34 34.46 -13.04
CA GLN A 23 -17.63 33.95 -13.52
C GLN A 23 -17.81 34.15 -15.02
N LYS A 24 -17.42 35.33 -15.53
CA LYS A 24 -17.45 35.63 -16.97
C LYS A 24 -16.50 34.70 -17.75
N LYS A 25 -15.29 34.46 -17.25
CA LYS A 25 -14.35 33.49 -17.86
C LYS A 25 -14.93 32.07 -17.88
N ARG A 26 -15.73 31.69 -16.88
CA ARG A 26 -16.41 30.38 -16.81
C ARG A 26 -17.69 30.29 -17.64
N TYR A 27 -18.08 31.34 -18.36
CA TYR A 27 -19.34 31.39 -19.13
C TYR A 27 -20.58 31.17 -18.24
N LYS A 28 -20.52 31.61 -16.98
CA LYS A 28 -21.62 31.53 -16.01
C LYS A 28 -22.26 32.89 -15.77
N HIS A 29 -23.48 32.87 -15.23
CA HIS A 29 -24.24 34.07 -14.88
C HIS A 29 -23.47 34.94 -13.87
N VAL A 30 -23.20 36.19 -14.25
CA VAL A 30 -22.46 37.16 -13.44
C VAL A 30 -23.39 37.79 -12.39
N GLU A 31 -24.69 37.84 -12.68
CA GLU A 31 -25.75 38.37 -11.82
C GLU A 31 -25.84 37.64 -10.48
N LEU A 32 -25.40 36.36 -10.43
CA LEU A 32 -25.30 35.59 -9.18
C LEU A 32 -24.36 36.26 -8.17
N VAL A 33 -23.31 36.95 -8.62
CA VAL A 33 -22.39 37.68 -7.73
C VAL A 33 -23.12 38.83 -7.04
N ASP A 34 -23.94 39.57 -7.79
CA ASP A 34 -24.71 40.68 -7.25
C ASP A 34 -25.83 40.19 -6.32
N GLN A 35 -26.45 39.05 -6.65
CA GLN A 35 -27.40 38.38 -5.75
C GLN A 35 -26.74 38.02 -4.41
N VAL A 36 -25.56 37.38 -4.42
CA VAL A 36 -24.82 37.05 -3.19
C VAL A 36 -24.47 38.30 -2.38
N ILE A 37 -24.00 39.37 -3.03
CA ILE A 37 -23.71 40.65 -2.35
C ILE A 37 -24.97 41.23 -1.71
N SER A 38 -26.10 41.21 -2.43
CA SER A 38 -27.36 41.77 -1.94
C SER A 38 -27.89 40.99 -0.73
N TYR A 39 -27.90 39.65 -0.80
CA TYR A 39 -28.31 38.79 0.31
C TYR A 39 -27.34 38.86 1.48
N ASP A 40 -26.02 38.96 1.27
CA ASP A 40 -25.05 39.14 2.36
C ASP A 40 -25.26 40.49 3.08
N LYS A 41 -25.53 41.57 2.34
CA LYS A 41 -25.84 42.87 2.94
C LYS A 41 -27.12 42.81 3.78
N LEU A 42 -28.16 42.17 3.25
CA LEU A 42 -29.41 41.96 3.98
C LEU A 42 -29.20 41.10 5.23
N TRP A 43 -28.46 40.00 5.10
CA TRP A 43 -28.12 39.12 6.23
C TRP A 43 -27.36 39.87 7.32
N ARG A 44 -26.39 40.73 6.95
CA ARG A 44 -25.66 41.57 7.91
C ARG A 44 -26.59 42.55 8.62
N THR A 45 -27.50 43.21 7.91
CA THR A 45 -28.50 44.11 8.52
C THR A 45 -29.37 43.36 9.54
N VAL A 46 -29.92 42.21 9.15
CA VAL A 46 -30.75 41.38 10.04
C VAL A 46 -29.93 40.84 11.22
N ARG A 47 -28.64 40.56 11.03
CA ARG A 47 -27.73 40.17 12.12
C ARG A 47 -27.55 41.29 13.14
N TYR A 48 -27.36 42.53 12.68
CA TYR A 48 -27.30 43.70 13.57
C TYR A 48 -28.61 43.90 14.34
N GLU A 49 -29.77 43.70 13.69
CA GLU A 49 -31.08 43.73 14.35
C GLU A 49 -31.20 42.64 15.43
N ALA A 50 -30.75 41.41 15.14
CA ALA A 50 -30.75 40.31 16.11
C ALA A 50 -29.87 40.62 17.33
N ASP A 51 -28.68 41.19 17.11
CA ASP A 51 -27.78 41.61 18.19
C ASP A 51 -28.38 42.77 19.01
N ALA A 52 -29.09 43.69 18.37
CA ALA A 52 -29.81 44.77 19.06
C ALA A 52 -30.96 44.23 19.92
N TRP A 53 -31.76 43.30 19.41
CA TRP A 53 -32.82 42.64 20.19
C TRP A 53 -32.28 41.90 21.41
N ASN A 54 -31.15 41.19 21.25
CA ASN A 54 -30.48 40.53 22.38
C ASN A 54 -29.99 41.53 23.44
N LYS A 55 -29.46 42.69 23.03
CA LYS A 55 -29.08 43.76 23.96
C LYS A 55 -30.28 44.30 24.73
N VAL A 56 -31.40 44.53 24.05
CA VAL A 56 -32.66 45.01 24.64
C VAL A 56 -33.24 43.97 25.61
N LYS A 57 -33.24 42.69 25.25
CA LYS A 57 -33.64 41.59 26.15
C LYS A 57 -32.81 41.60 27.44
N ASN A 58 -31.49 41.66 27.32
CA ASN A 58 -30.58 41.71 28.47
C ASN A 58 -30.77 42.97 29.33
N LEU A 59 -31.16 44.09 28.72
CA LEU A 59 -31.47 45.33 29.45
C LEU A 59 -32.81 45.21 30.21
N SER A 60 -33.84 44.62 29.58
CA SER A 60 -35.13 44.35 30.21
C SER A 60 -34.99 43.40 31.41
N SER A 61 -34.28 42.28 31.24
CA SER A 61 -34.03 41.33 32.34
C SER A 61 -33.27 41.95 33.52
N ARG A 62 -32.28 42.81 33.26
CA ARG A 62 -31.57 43.56 34.31
C ARG A 62 -32.49 44.53 35.05
N THR A 63 -33.39 45.19 34.33
CA THR A 63 -34.36 46.13 34.93
C THR A 63 -35.36 45.40 35.83
N VAL A 64 -35.86 44.23 35.40
CA VAL A 64 -36.73 43.36 36.23
C VAL A 64 -36.00 42.93 37.50
N ALA A 65 -34.74 42.49 37.40
CA ALA A 65 -33.95 42.07 38.54
C ALA A 65 -33.73 43.22 39.54
N ALA A 66 -33.43 44.43 39.05
CA ALA A 66 -33.25 45.62 39.87
C ALA A 66 -34.53 46.01 40.62
N LYS A 67 -35.69 46.04 39.93
CA LYS A 67 -36.99 46.35 40.56
C LYS A 67 -37.41 45.30 41.60
N LYS A 68 -37.17 44.02 41.34
CA LYS A 68 -37.41 42.95 42.33
C LYS A 68 -36.49 43.06 43.56
N GLN A 69 -35.22 43.40 43.37
CA GLN A 69 -34.30 43.65 44.50
C GLN A 69 -34.72 44.86 45.34
N ALA A 70 -35.26 45.89 44.69
CA ALA A 70 -35.82 47.08 45.36
C ALA A 70 -37.17 46.83 46.05
N LYS A 71 -37.74 45.61 45.97
CA LYS A 71 -39.06 45.24 46.49
C LYS A 71 -40.21 46.13 45.98
N GLU A 72 -40.09 46.62 44.74
CA GLU A 72 -41.20 47.31 44.08
C GLU A 72 -42.39 46.36 43.90
N ASN A 73 -43.62 46.87 44.02
CA ASN A 73 -44.83 46.07 43.81
C ASN A 73 -44.93 45.65 42.33
N ASP A 74 -45.43 44.43 42.07
CA ASP A 74 -45.42 43.85 40.73
C ASP A 74 -46.29 44.61 39.71
N GLY A 75 -47.22 45.43 40.21
CA GLY A 75 -48.23 46.15 39.43
C GLY A 75 -49.51 45.33 39.23
N ASP A 76 -50.64 46.02 39.05
CA ASP A 76 -51.96 45.36 39.02
C ASP A 76 -52.31 44.77 37.65
N SER A 77 -51.81 45.36 36.56
CA SER A 77 -52.08 44.95 35.17
C SER A 77 -50.80 44.73 34.36
N ASP A 78 -50.86 43.83 33.38
CA ASP A 78 -49.83 43.59 32.36
C ASP A 78 -50.14 44.30 31.03
N GLU A 79 -51.25 45.04 30.94
CA GLU A 79 -51.65 45.78 29.74
C GLU A 79 -50.84 47.07 29.55
N PHE A 80 -50.53 47.38 28.28
CA PHE A 80 -49.94 48.66 27.88
C PHE A 80 -51.06 49.64 27.50
N ASN A 81 -50.93 50.92 27.87
CA ASN A 81 -51.89 51.95 27.49
C ASN A 81 -51.80 52.23 25.97
N LYS A 82 -52.65 51.56 25.19
CA LYS A 82 -52.91 51.66 23.72
C LYS A 82 -51.72 51.41 22.78
N ASP A 83 -51.95 50.50 21.83
CA ASP A 83 -51.24 50.28 20.56
C ASP A 83 -49.71 50.45 20.59
N LEU A 84 -49.06 49.86 21.58
CA LEU A 84 -47.61 49.88 21.65
C LEU A 84 -47.03 48.94 20.59
N THR A 85 -46.69 49.48 19.42
CA THR A 85 -45.89 48.77 18.42
C THR A 85 -44.47 48.69 18.95
N ILE A 86 -44.03 47.49 19.32
CA ILE A 86 -42.72 47.25 19.91
C ILE A 86 -41.65 47.39 18.81
N SER A 87 -40.80 48.41 18.92
CA SER A 87 -39.68 48.64 18.00
C SER A 87 -38.37 48.88 18.77
N LEU A 88 -37.25 48.56 18.14
CA LEU A 88 -35.91 48.79 18.69
C LEU A 88 -35.62 50.26 19.03
N GLU A 89 -36.33 51.21 18.40
CA GLU A 89 -36.17 52.65 18.63
C GLU A 89 -36.86 53.12 19.92
N ILE A 90 -37.93 52.44 20.33
CA ILE A 90 -38.75 52.83 21.49
C ILE A 90 -38.18 52.28 22.80
N ILE A 91 -37.56 51.08 22.76
CA ILE A 91 -37.18 50.35 23.97
C ILE A 91 -35.77 50.75 24.41
N ASN A 92 -35.72 51.74 25.30
CA ASN A 92 -34.50 52.21 25.94
C ASN A 92 -34.60 52.13 27.49
N ALA A 93 -33.52 52.47 28.19
CA ALA A 93 -33.47 52.41 29.65
C ALA A 93 -34.53 53.29 30.33
N GLU A 94 -34.84 54.47 29.78
CA GLU A 94 -35.86 55.38 30.32
C GLU A 94 -37.28 54.84 30.14
N PHE A 95 -37.56 54.21 29.00
CA PHE A 95 -38.84 53.55 28.74
C PHE A 95 -39.04 52.36 29.67
N LEU A 96 -38.02 51.50 29.82
CA LEU A 96 -38.07 50.32 30.68
C LEU A 96 -38.24 50.68 32.17
N ALA A 97 -37.67 51.80 32.62
CA ALA A 97 -37.80 52.26 34.00
C ALA A 97 -39.26 52.63 34.39
N LYS A 98 -40.07 53.06 33.41
CA LYS A 98 -41.48 53.49 33.61
C LYS A 98 -42.46 52.33 33.72
N LEU A 99 -42.05 51.10 33.40
CA LEU A 99 -42.92 49.92 33.38
C LEU A 99 -42.94 49.19 34.72
N THR A 100 -44.08 48.54 35.01
CA THR A 100 -44.22 47.64 36.17
C THR A 100 -43.53 46.29 35.90
N ILE A 101 -43.32 45.48 36.95
CA ILE A 101 -42.69 44.16 36.80
C ILE A 101 -43.55 43.26 35.91
N LYS A 102 -44.89 43.25 36.07
CA LYS A 102 -45.80 42.51 35.17
C LYS A 102 -45.69 42.95 33.71
N GLN A 103 -45.67 44.25 33.44
CA GLN A 103 -45.51 44.80 32.08
C GLN A 103 -44.14 44.47 31.47
N LEU A 104 -43.07 44.48 32.26
CA LEU A 104 -41.73 44.08 31.80
C LEU A 104 -41.64 42.59 31.46
N ILE A 105 -42.32 41.73 32.22
CA ILE A 105 -42.43 40.29 31.92
C ILE A 105 -43.17 40.08 30.58
N ARG A 106 -44.29 40.80 30.37
CA ARG A 106 -45.04 40.77 29.10
C ARG A 106 -44.22 41.34 27.93
N LEU A 107 -43.44 42.40 28.15
CA LEU A 107 -42.54 42.94 27.13
C LEU A 107 -41.45 41.92 26.77
N SER A 108 -40.91 41.18 27.75
CA SER A 108 -39.91 40.14 27.52
C SER A 108 -40.42 39.05 26.58
N THR A 109 -41.67 38.58 26.76
CA THR A 109 -42.24 37.56 25.86
C THR A 109 -42.48 38.08 24.44
N LEU A 110 -42.79 39.36 24.29
CA LEU A 110 -42.90 40.00 22.97
C LEU A 110 -41.53 40.19 22.30
N ILE A 111 -40.50 40.57 23.07
CA ILE A 111 -39.11 40.61 22.59
C ILE A 111 -38.65 39.21 22.15
N ASP A 112 -38.97 38.16 22.91
CA ASP A 112 -38.64 36.78 22.53
C ASP A 112 -39.30 36.38 21.21
N THR A 113 -40.54 36.82 20.98
CA THR A 113 -41.26 36.59 19.72
C THR A 113 -40.56 37.29 18.54
N GLU A 114 -40.12 38.54 18.69
CA GLU A 114 -39.40 39.27 17.64
C GLU A 114 -37.98 38.71 17.41
N ILE A 115 -37.30 38.24 18.47
CA ILE A 115 -36.03 37.50 18.34
C ILE A 115 -36.23 36.26 17.47
N GLU A 116 -37.28 35.49 17.71
CA GLU A 116 -37.53 34.26 16.94
C GLU A 116 -37.85 34.56 15.48
N LYS A 117 -38.72 35.55 15.20
CA LYS A 117 -38.97 36.03 13.82
C LYS A 117 -37.68 36.49 13.13
N THR A 118 -36.79 37.17 13.86
CA THR A 118 -35.52 37.66 13.31
C THR A 118 -34.57 36.50 13.01
N LYS A 119 -34.53 35.46 13.87
CA LYS A 119 -33.77 34.24 13.61
C LYS A 119 -34.27 33.49 12.38
N GLU A 120 -35.59 33.31 12.24
CA GLU A 120 -36.19 32.68 11.05
C GLU A 120 -35.83 33.43 9.77
N LYS A 121 -35.94 34.77 9.78
CA LYS A 121 -35.48 35.63 8.67
C LYS A 121 -34.00 35.44 8.38
N LEU A 122 -33.15 35.38 9.41
CA LEU A 122 -31.71 35.22 9.27
C LEU A 122 -31.36 33.89 8.59
N ILE A 123 -31.98 32.79 9.03
CA ILE A 123 -31.82 31.45 8.43
C ILE A 123 -32.29 31.44 6.98
N LYS A 124 -33.46 32.04 6.70
CA LYS A 124 -34.00 32.13 5.34
C LYS A 124 -33.05 32.87 4.39
N ILE A 125 -32.58 34.06 4.78
CA ILE A 125 -31.67 34.87 3.95
C ILE A 125 -30.31 34.17 3.80
N GLU A 126 -29.82 33.50 4.85
CA GLU A 126 -28.60 32.70 4.77
C GLU A 126 -28.73 31.56 3.76
N ASN A 127 -29.87 30.87 3.75
CA ASN A 127 -30.14 29.82 2.78
C ASN A 127 -30.20 30.38 1.35
N GLU A 128 -30.92 31.49 1.12
CA GLU A 128 -30.99 32.16 -0.18
C GLU A 128 -29.59 32.61 -0.67
N ARG A 129 -28.79 33.23 0.21
CA ARG A 129 -27.39 33.60 -0.07
C ARG A 129 -26.56 32.38 -0.45
N ASN A 130 -26.64 31.31 0.34
CA ASN A 130 -25.82 30.12 0.16
C ASN A 130 -26.21 29.37 -1.12
N MET A 131 -27.49 29.31 -1.49
CA MET A 131 -27.95 28.72 -2.76
C MET A 131 -27.34 29.43 -3.97
N ALA A 132 -27.35 30.76 -3.99
CA ALA A 132 -26.68 31.52 -5.04
C ALA A 132 -25.15 31.30 -5.03
N LEU A 133 -24.55 31.22 -3.83
CA LEU A 133 -23.11 31.02 -3.67
C LEU A 133 -22.64 29.62 -4.11
N TYR A 134 -23.46 28.56 -3.97
CA TYR A 134 -23.11 27.19 -4.40
C TYR A 134 -22.86 27.08 -5.90
N GLU A 135 -23.48 27.95 -6.69
CA GLU A 135 -23.35 27.97 -8.15
C GLU A 135 -22.14 28.77 -8.66
N ILE A 136 -21.47 29.53 -7.79
CA ILE A 136 -20.29 30.33 -8.14
C ILE A 136 -19.03 29.46 -8.01
N GLY A 137 -18.36 29.24 -9.14
CA GLY A 137 -17.12 28.46 -9.18
C GLY A 137 -15.91 29.20 -8.62
N ASN A 138 -14.88 28.45 -8.26
CA ASN A 138 -13.60 28.93 -7.76
C ASN A 138 -12.93 29.92 -8.72
N LEU A 139 -11.96 30.68 -8.23
CA LEU A 139 -11.21 31.63 -9.06
C LEU A 139 -10.42 30.88 -10.15
N VAL A 140 -10.60 31.27 -11.41
CA VAL A 140 -9.91 30.68 -12.55
C VAL A 140 -8.45 31.12 -12.57
N HIS A 141 -7.52 30.16 -12.59
CA HIS A 141 -6.09 30.44 -12.71
C HIS A 141 -5.76 31.14 -14.04
N GLU A 142 -4.79 32.05 -14.04
CA GLU A 142 -4.49 32.92 -15.20
C GLU A 142 -4.08 32.15 -16.46
N SER A 143 -3.47 30.97 -16.30
CA SER A 143 -3.03 30.13 -17.43
C SER A 143 -4.12 29.21 -18.00
N VAL A 144 -5.35 29.25 -17.48
CA VAL A 144 -6.48 28.49 -18.03
C VAL A 144 -6.94 29.12 -19.36
N PRO A 145 -7.08 28.34 -20.44
CA PRO A 145 -7.59 28.87 -21.70
C PRO A 145 -9.07 29.27 -21.54
N VAL A 146 -9.41 30.48 -21.96
CA VAL A 146 -10.78 31.02 -21.82
C VAL A 146 -11.60 30.63 -23.04
N SER A 147 -12.43 29.61 -22.88
CA SER A 147 -13.39 29.13 -23.89
C SER A 147 -14.47 28.26 -23.22
N ASP A 148 -15.60 28.10 -23.90
CA ASP A 148 -16.70 27.18 -23.58
C ASP A 148 -16.73 25.95 -24.49
N ASN A 149 -15.69 25.73 -25.30
CA ASN A 149 -15.59 24.59 -26.19
C ASN A 149 -14.28 23.82 -25.95
N GLU A 150 -14.41 22.54 -25.58
CA GLU A 150 -13.30 21.61 -25.32
C GLU A 150 -12.35 21.42 -26.52
N ASP A 151 -12.79 21.70 -27.75
CA ASP A 151 -11.92 21.67 -28.93
C ASP A 151 -10.77 22.69 -28.83
N PHE A 152 -10.92 23.73 -27.99
CA PHE A 152 -9.89 24.72 -27.69
C PHE A 152 -9.06 24.39 -26.44
N ASN A 153 -9.19 23.18 -25.88
CA ASN A 153 -8.29 22.70 -24.83
C ASN A 153 -6.84 22.81 -25.31
N LYS A 154 -5.99 23.48 -24.52
CA LYS A 154 -4.60 23.72 -24.88
C LYS A 154 -3.78 22.47 -24.60
N ILE A 155 -3.08 21.95 -25.60
CA ILE A 155 -2.13 20.84 -25.43
C ILE A 155 -0.85 21.39 -24.78
N GLU A 156 -0.50 20.88 -23.60
CA GLU A 156 0.70 21.28 -22.86
C GLU A 156 1.88 20.34 -23.13
N ARG A 157 1.63 19.02 -23.18
CA ARG A 157 2.65 17.98 -23.37
C ARG A 157 2.11 16.84 -24.24
N ILE A 158 2.99 16.16 -24.97
CA ILE A 158 2.69 14.94 -25.74
C ILE A 158 3.79 13.91 -25.47
N PHE A 159 3.42 12.65 -25.33
CA PHE A 159 4.34 11.53 -25.14
C PHE A 159 3.93 10.33 -26.02
N GLY A 160 4.92 9.66 -26.61
CA GLY A 160 4.73 8.48 -27.46
C GLY A 160 4.20 8.81 -28.87
N ASP A 161 3.93 7.76 -29.65
CA ASP A 161 3.32 7.89 -30.98
C ASP A 161 1.79 7.89 -30.87
N CYS A 162 1.21 9.07 -31.03
CA CYS A 162 -0.24 9.29 -30.96
C CYS A 162 -0.92 9.33 -32.34
N TYR A 163 -0.31 8.72 -33.36
CA TYR A 163 -0.83 8.69 -34.73
C TYR A 163 -0.93 7.27 -35.29
N ILE A 164 -0.18 6.31 -34.72
CA ILE A 164 -0.31 4.89 -35.07
C ILE A 164 -1.76 4.44 -34.91
N ARG A 165 -2.28 3.77 -35.95
CA ARG A 165 -3.57 3.09 -35.92
C ARG A 165 -3.36 1.59 -35.77
N LYS A 166 -4.26 0.94 -35.04
CA LYS A 166 -4.32 -0.51 -34.92
C LYS A 166 -5.71 -1.02 -35.29
N ILE A 167 -5.85 -2.34 -35.42
CA ILE A 167 -6.98 -2.97 -36.11
C ILE A 167 -8.24 -2.94 -35.24
N TYR A 168 -8.14 -3.48 -34.03
CA TYR A 168 -9.27 -3.73 -33.16
C TYR A 168 -9.43 -2.64 -32.11
N SER A 169 -10.67 -2.33 -31.76
CA SER A 169 -10.95 -1.46 -30.62
C SER A 169 -10.90 -2.26 -29.32
N HIS A 170 -10.80 -1.58 -28.18
CA HIS A 170 -10.87 -2.23 -26.88
C HIS A 170 -12.15 -3.05 -26.68
N ILE A 171 -13.26 -2.67 -27.33
CA ILE A 171 -14.54 -3.39 -27.24
C ILE A 171 -14.39 -4.79 -27.82
N ASP A 172 -13.75 -4.92 -28.98
CA ASP A 172 -13.57 -6.21 -29.63
C ASP A 172 -12.53 -7.04 -28.87
N LEU A 173 -11.44 -6.40 -28.47
CA LEU A 173 -10.34 -7.04 -27.76
C LEU A 173 -10.76 -7.64 -26.42
N ILE A 174 -11.58 -6.93 -25.62
CA ILE A 174 -12.02 -7.47 -24.33
C ILE A 174 -12.91 -8.72 -24.50
N HIS A 175 -13.67 -8.84 -25.60
CA HIS A 175 -14.40 -10.08 -25.92
C HIS A 175 -13.47 -11.18 -26.42
N MET A 176 -12.47 -10.85 -27.24
CA MET A 176 -11.53 -11.82 -27.81
C MET A 176 -10.72 -12.55 -26.75
N ILE A 177 -10.50 -11.92 -25.59
CA ILE A 177 -9.79 -12.53 -24.46
C ILE A 177 -10.74 -13.18 -23.44
N ASP A 178 -12.04 -13.24 -23.77
CA ASP A 178 -13.12 -13.63 -22.86
C ASP A 178 -13.07 -12.89 -21.50
N GLY A 179 -12.67 -11.62 -21.52
CA GLY A 179 -12.36 -10.85 -20.31
C GLY A 179 -13.57 -10.17 -19.67
N TYR A 180 -14.74 -10.21 -20.31
CA TYR A 180 -15.93 -9.60 -19.76
C TYR A 180 -17.23 -10.19 -20.32
N ASP A 181 -18.30 -10.14 -19.53
CA ASP A 181 -19.66 -10.52 -19.93
C ASP A 181 -20.64 -9.38 -19.62
N SER A 182 -21.00 -8.62 -20.65
CA SER A 182 -22.03 -7.58 -20.53
C SER A 182 -23.46 -8.07 -20.68
N GLU A 183 -23.68 -9.23 -21.30
CA GLU A 183 -25.05 -9.69 -21.54
C GLU A 183 -25.68 -10.16 -20.24
N ARG A 184 -25.00 -11.07 -19.52
CA ARG A 184 -25.41 -11.51 -18.18
C ARG A 184 -25.33 -10.36 -17.18
N GLY A 185 -24.28 -9.54 -17.27
CA GLY A 185 -24.14 -8.35 -16.44
C GLY A 185 -25.31 -7.37 -16.58
N ALA A 186 -25.79 -7.13 -17.82
CA ALA A 186 -26.90 -6.22 -18.06
C ALA A 186 -28.26 -6.80 -17.64
N LEU A 187 -28.42 -8.11 -17.77
CA LEU A 187 -29.58 -8.84 -17.29
C LEU A 187 -29.70 -8.70 -15.76
N ILE A 188 -28.61 -8.98 -15.05
CA ILE A 188 -28.57 -9.07 -13.59
C ILE A 188 -28.56 -7.69 -12.93
N ALA A 189 -27.68 -6.79 -13.37
CA ALA A 189 -27.41 -5.51 -12.71
C ALA A 189 -28.04 -4.30 -13.40
N GLY A 190 -28.67 -4.50 -14.56
CA GLY A 190 -29.18 -3.43 -15.41
C GLY A 190 -28.15 -2.91 -16.41
N SER A 191 -28.56 -1.99 -17.29
CA SER A 191 -27.71 -1.49 -18.39
C SER A 191 -26.30 -1.12 -17.92
N ARG A 192 -25.27 -1.46 -18.70
CA ARG A 192 -23.83 -1.28 -18.36
C ARG A 192 -23.34 -2.05 -17.12
N GLY A 193 -24.15 -2.94 -16.55
CA GLY A 193 -23.67 -4.00 -15.67
C GLY A 193 -22.78 -4.97 -16.45
N TYR A 194 -21.74 -5.47 -15.80
CA TYR A 194 -20.79 -6.40 -16.40
C TYR A 194 -20.23 -7.34 -15.34
N PHE A 195 -19.89 -8.56 -15.75
CA PHE A 195 -18.90 -9.39 -15.06
C PHE A 195 -17.55 -9.18 -15.73
N MET A 196 -16.50 -8.95 -14.96
CA MET A 196 -15.14 -9.08 -15.49
C MET A 196 -14.67 -10.50 -15.23
N LYS A 197 -13.96 -11.09 -16.19
CA LYS A 197 -13.64 -12.52 -16.18
C LYS A 197 -12.16 -12.79 -16.42
N GLY A 198 -11.70 -13.87 -15.81
CA GLY A 198 -10.41 -14.50 -16.03
C GLY A 198 -9.26 -13.49 -16.19
N PRO A 199 -8.62 -13.42 -17.37
CA PRO A 199 -7.43 -12.57 -17.60
C PRO A 199 -7.64 -11.09 -17.28
N ALA A 200 -8.85 -10.55 -17.50
CA ALA A 200 -9.11 -9.14 -17.25
C ALA A 200 -9.13 -8.81 -15.74
N VAL A 201 -9.60 -9.75 -14.89
CA VAL A 201 -9.58 -9.58 -13.43
C VAL A 201 -8.13 -9.53 -12.93
N PHE A 202 -7.27 -10.43 -13.42
CA PHE A 202 -5.85 -10.40 -13.07
C PHE A 202 -5.15 -9.12 -13.55
N LEU A 203 -5.49 -8.63 -14.74
CA LEU A 203 -4.97 -7.36 -15.25
C LEU A 203 -5.41 -6.18 -14.38
N GLU A 204 -6.68 -6.13 -13.98
CA GLU A 204 -7.20 -5.11 -13.08
C GLU A 204 -6.41 -5.08 -11.76
N GLN A 205 -6.27 -6.25 -11.13
CA GLN A 205 -5.54 -6.39 -9.87
C GLN A 205 -4.07 -5.97 -9.97
N ALA A 206 -3.38 -6.33 -11.05
CA ALA A 206 -1.98 -5.95 -11.22
C ALA A 206 -1.78 -4.45 -11.43
N ILE A 207 -2.67 -3.80 -12.17
CA ILE A 207 -2.62 -2.35 -12.38
C ILE A 207 -2.94 -1.62 -11.07
N ILE A 208 -3.88 -2.13 -10.26
CA ILE A 208 -4.13 -1.64 -8.90
C ILE A 208 -2.83 -1.67 -8.09
N GLN A 209 -2.19 -2.83 -8.02
CA GLN A 209 -0.96 -3.01 -7.25
C GLN A 209 0.18 -2.12 -7.73
N LEU A 210 0.36 -1.98 -9.05
CA LEU A 210 1.37 -1.10 -9.62
C LEU A 210 1.13 0.36 -9.21
N ALA A 211 -0.12 0.84 -9.33
CA ALA A 211 -0.47 2.22 -9.00
C ALA A 211 -0.25 2.52 -7.50
N LEU A 212 -0.66 1.60 -6.62
CA LEU A 212 -0.44 1.72 -5.18
C LEU A 212 1.04 1.82 -4.83
N ARG A 213 1.88 0.93 -5.38
CA ARG A 213 3.32 0.93 -5.07
C ARG A 213 4.03 2.18 -5.61
N VAL A 214 3.72 2.61 -6.83
CA VAL A 214 4.32 3.82 -7.42
C VAL A 214 4.06 5.04 -6.55
N LEU A 215 2.85 5.19 -6.00
CA LEU A 215 2.53 6.31 -5.12
C LEU A 215 3.11 6.13 -3.71
N ASN A 216 3.08 4.91 -3.15
CA ASN A 216 3.68 4.61 -1.86
C ASN A 216 5.19 4.92 -1.83
N ASP A 217 5.92 4.56 -2.90
CA ASP A 217 7.35 4.85 -3.05
C ASP A 217 7.65 6.36 -3.12
N LYS A 218 6.65 7.17 -3.50
CA LYS A 218 6.69 8.64 -3.52
C LYS A 218 6.21 9.27 -2.20
N GLY A 219 5.93 8.45 -1.18
CA GLY A 219 5.52 8.89 0.15
C GLY A 219 4.05 9.29 0.26
N PHE A 220 3.18 8.73 -0.60
CA PHE A 220 1.73 8.80 -0.40
C PHE A 220 1.29 7.73 0.58
N GLU A 221 0.43 8.10 1.53
CA GLU A 221 -0.24 7.18 2.45
C GLU A 221 -1.39 6.49 1.71
N ILE A 222 -1.43 5.15 1.74
CA ILE A 222 -2.46 4.37 1.07
C ILE A 222 -3.70 4.28 1.96
N LEU A 223 -4.86 4.57 1.39
CA LEU A 223 -6.11 4.68 2.13
C LEU A 223 -7.28 4.00 1.40
N TYR A 224 -7.80 2.92 1.96
CA TYR A 224 -9.06 2.31 1.52
C TYR A 224 -10.22 3.03 2.22
N THR A 225 -11.20 3.48 1.43
CA THR A 225 -12.26 4.39 1.90
C THR A 225 -13.62 3.70 2.01
N PRO A 226 -14.52 4.16 2.91
CA PRO A 226 -15.92 3.74 2.88
C PRO A 226 -16.57 4.07 1.52
N PHE A 227 -17.37 3.16 0.99
CA PHE A 227 -18.01 3.30 -0.31
C PHE A 227 -19.30 4.11 -0.28
N PHE A 228 -19.85 4.38 0.89
CA PHE A 228 -20.99 5.27 1.06
C PHE A 228 -20.73 6.32 2.15
N MET A 229 -21.33 7.49 1.98
CA MET A 229 -21.26 8.60 2.92
C MET A 229 -22.66 9.07 3.31
N ARG A 230 -22.82 9.57 4.53
CA ARG A 230 -24.06 10.22 4.97
C ARG A 230 -24.36 11.44 4.09
N LYS A 231 -25.65 11.71 3.86
CA LYS A 231 -26.14 12.80 2.99
C LYS A 231 -25.57 14.17 3.39
N ASP A 232 -25.59 14.50 4.67
CA ASP A 232 -25.09 15.77 5.22
C ASP A 232 -23.59 15.97 4.93
N ILE A 233 -22.80 14.91 5.04
CA ILE A 233 -21.36 14.95 4.73
C ILE A 233 -21.12 14.99 3.21
N MET A 234 -21.84 14.19 2.42
CA MET A 234 -21.71 14.18 0.96
C MET A 234 -22.01 15.56 0.36
N GLN A 235 -22.99 16.29 0.89
CA GLN A 235 -23.33 17.65 0.46
C GLN A 235 -22.20 18.68 0.67
N GLU A 236 -21.23 18.38 1.54
CA GLU A 236 -20.08 19.26 1.75
C GLU A 236 -18.99 19.08 0.69
N VAL A 237 -18.91 17.89 0.06
CA VAL A 237 -17.87 17.50 -0.91
C VAL A 237 -18.38 17.32 -2.34
N ALA A 238 -19.69 17.21 -2.56
CA ALA A 238 -20.32 17.11 -3.87
C ALA A 238 -21.11 18.38 -4.24
N GLN A 239 -21.28 18.61 -5.54
CA GLN A 239 -22.13 19.69 -6.09
C GLN A 239 -23.57 19.20 -6.24
N LEU A 240 -24.53 20.12 -6.25
CA LEU A 240 -25.96 19.80 -6.40
C LEU A 240 -26.26 19.00 -7.67
N SER A 241 -25.63 19.34 -8.80
CA SER A 241 -25.77 18.59 -10.05
C SER A 241 -25.32 17.14 -9.93
N GLN A 242 -24.30 16.84 -9.11
CA GLN A 242 -23.78 15.48 -8.94
C GLN A 242 -24.78 14.56 -8.23
N PHE A 243 -25.62 15.09 -7.33
CA PHE A 243 -26.70 14.30 -6.71
C PHE A 243 -27.72 13.80 -7.75
N ASN A 244 -27.95 14.57 -8.81
CA ASN A 244 -28.93 14.24 -9.83
C ASN A 244 -28.33 13.40 -10.98
N GLU A 245 -27.04 13.54 -11.25
CA GLU A 245 -26.42 12.98 -12.47
C GLU A 245 -25.40 11.86 -12.23
N GLU A 246 -24.77 11.84 -11.05
CA GLU A 246 -23.63 10.95 -10.76
C GLU A 246 -23.87 10.02 -9.57
N LEU A 247 -24.43 10.49 -8.46
CA LEU A 247 -24.43 9.76 -7.19
C LEU A 247 -25.62 8.79 -7.07
N TYR A 248 -25.38 7.55 -6.62
CA TYR A 248 -26.44 6.62 -6.25
C TYR A 248 -26.87 6.83 -4.79
N GLU A 249 -28.18 6.85 -4.55
CA GLU A 249 -28.74 6.94 -3.20
C GLU A 249 -28.90 5.54 -2.59
N VAL A 250 -28.59 5.41 -1.31
CA VAL A 250 -28.67 4.17 -0.52
C VAL A 250 -29.57 4.39 0.69
N VAL A 251 -30.54 3.50 0.89
CA VAL A 251 -31.58 3.63 1.91
C VAL A 251 -31.62 2.39 2.82
N TYR A 252 -31.90 2.62 4.11
CA TYR A 252 -31.81 1.62 5.18
C TYR A 252 -33.10 0.82 5.45
N LYS A 253 -34.30 1.31 5.06
CA LYS A 253 -35.60 0.65 5.35
C LYS A 253 -36.66 0.79 4.24
N ASN A 254 -37.51 -0.24 4.12
CA ASN A 254 -38.66 -0.34 3.22
C ASN A 254 -39.89 0.46 3.71
N ASP A 255 -39.76 1.74 4.04
CA ASP A 255 -40.91 2.55 4.48
C ASP A 255 -41.78 3.07 3.32
N LYS A 256 -41.46 2.73 2.07
CA LYS A 256 -42.26 3.13 0.90
C LYS A 256 -42.62 1.92 0.02
N PRO A 257 -43.88 1.44 0.08
CA PRO A 257 -44.38 0.33 -0.75
C PRO A 257 -44.54 0.66 -2.25
N ASP A 258 -44.42 1.93 -2.64
CA ASP A 258 -44.93 2.43 -3.92
C ASP A 258 -43.87 2.88 -4.93
N GLU A 259 -42.60 2.47 -4.78
CA GLU A 259 -41.59 2.74 -5.81
C GLU A 259 -41.73 1.77 -7.00
N PRO A 260 -41.64 2.25 -8.26
CA PRO A 260 -41.72 1.40 -9.44
C PRO A 260 -40.70 0.25 -9.34
N ILE A 261 -41.16 -0.98 -9.53
CA ILE A 261 -40.37 -2.21 -9.40
C ILE A 261 -39.08 -2.15 -10.25
N ASP A 262 -39.15 -1.47 -11.40
CA ASP A 262 -38.11 -1.46 -12.44
C ASP A 262 -36.90 -0.55 -12.11
N GLU A 263 -36.94 0.28 -11.06
CA GLU A 263 -35.85 1.21 -10.71
C GLU A 263 -35.11 0.87 -9.40
N VAL A 264 -35.50 -0.21 -8.72
CA VAL A 264 -34.90 -0.63 -7.44
C VAL A 264 -33.82 -1.67 -7.66
N LYS A 265 -32.64 -1.41 -7.10
CA LYS A 265 -31.54 -2.38 -7.03
C LYS A 265 -31.13 -2.65 -5.59
N TYR A 266 -30.45 -3.76 -5.36
CA TYR A 266 -29.87 -4.11 -4.08
C TYR A 266 -28.38 -4.30 -4.19
N LEU A 267 -27.64 -3.82 -3.19
CA LEU A 267 -26.22 -4.15 -3.06
C LEU A 267 -26.07 -5.62 -2.66
N ILE A 268 -25.04 -6.27 -3.18
CA ILE A 268 -24.71 -7.65 -2.81
C ILE A 268 -24.13 -7.71 -1.38
N ALA A 269 -24.59 -8.68 -0.61
CA ALA A 269 -24.00 -9.04 0.69
C ALA A 269 -22.99 -10.19 0.57
N THR A 270 -22.98 -10.88 -0.57
CA THR A 270 -22.09 -11.97 -0.97
C THR A 270 -22.09 -12.04 -2.49
N SER A 271 -20.93 -12.36 -3.09
CA SER A 271 -20.84 -12.60 -4.55
C SER A 271 -21.63 -13.82 -5.00
N GLU A 272 -21.96 -14.76 -4.09
CA GLU A 272 -22.89 -15.87 -4.32
C GLU A 272 -24.19 -15.40 -4.99
N GLN A 273 -24.74 -14.26 -4.56
CA GLN A 273 -25.99 -13.71 -5.10
C GLN A 273 -25.86 -13.40 -6.60
N ALA A 274 -24.73 -12.82 -7.01
CA ALA A 274 -24.51 -12.46 -8.41
C ALA A 274 -24.23 -13.69 -9.28
N ILE A 275 -23.41 -14.64 -8.79
CA ILE A 275 -23.04 -15.83 -9.56
C ILE A 275 -24.18 -16.86 -9.65
N ALA A 276 -25.02 -17.00 -8.61
CA ALA A 276 -26.19 -17.86 -8.66
C ALA A 276 -27.16 -17.48 -9.79
N ALA A 277 -27.25 -16.18 -10.10
CA ALA A 277 -28.03 -15.67 -11.22
C ALA A 277 -27.32 -15.74 -12.59
N PHE A 278 -26.01 -16.08 -12.62
CA PHE A 278 -25.20 -16.03 -13.84
C PHE A 278 -25.68 -17.01 -14.91
N HIS A 279 -26.03 -18.24 -14.51
CA HIS A 279 -26.59 -19.26 -15.41
C HIS A 279 -28.12 -19.33 -15.38
N ARG A 280 -28.78 -18.24 -15.01
CA ARG A 280 -30.25 -18.18 -14.98
C ARG A 280 -30.82 -18.50 -16.36
N ASP A 281 -31.82 -19.39 -16.39
CA ASP A 281 -32.49 -19.89 -17.59
C ASP A 281 -31.59 -20.66 -18.59
N GLU A 282 -30.38 -21.06 -18.19
CA GLU A 282 -29.47 -21.87 -19.01
C GLU A 282 -29.63 -23.38 -18.75
N TRP A 283 -29.58 -24.18 -19.82
CA TRP A 283 -29.51 -25.64 -19.74
C TRP A 283 -28.04 -26.07 -19.72
N LEU A 284 -27.58 -26.61 -18.58
CA LEU A 284 -26.21 -27.12 -18.45
C LEU A 284 -26.16 -28.62 -18.74
N GLU A 285 -25.24 -29.04 -19.61
CA GLU A 285 -25.02 -30.44 -19.93
C GLU A 285 -24.11 -31.10 -18.88
N SER A 286 -24.33 -32.40 -18.58
CA SER A 286 -23.52 -33.14 -17.59
C SER A 286 -22.00 -33.12 -17.90
N LYS A 287 -21.61 -32.94 -19.16
CA LYS A 287 -20.19 -32.85 -19.58
C LYS A 287 -19.52 -31.54 -19.15
N GLN A 288 -20.32 -30.50 -18.87
CA GLN A 288 -19.84 -29.20 -18.39
C GLN A 288 -19.69 -29.18 -16.86
N LEU A 289 -20.25 -30.17 -16.16
CA LEU A 289 -20.29 -30.22 -14.70
C LEU A 289 -19.14 -31.10 -14.14
N PRO A 290 -18.46 -30.66 -13.07
CA PRO A 290 -18.78 -29.48 -12.28
C PRO A 290 -18.12 -28.20 -12.82
N ILE A 291 -18.87 -27.10 -12.80
CA ILE A 291 -18.37 -25.74 -13.08
C ILE A 291 -17.89 -25.15 -11.75
N ARG A 292 -16.74 -24.45 -11.77
CA ARG A 292 -16.09 -23.89 -10.59
C ARG A 292 -15.79 -22.42 -10.81
N TYR A 293 -16.27 -21.58 -9.92
CA TYR A 293 -16.06 -20.13 -9.94
C TYR A 293 -15.40 -19.65 -8.65
N CYS A 294 -14.47 -18.71 -8.82
CA CYS A 294 -13.85 -17.97 -7.74
C CYS A 294 -14.19 -16.50 -7.93
N GLU A 295 -15.01 -15.96 -7.03
CA GLU A 295 -15.48 -14.58 -7.12
C GLU A 295 -14.69 -13.65 -6.20
N ILE A 296 -14.38 -12.46 -6.68
CA ILE A 296 -13.86 -11.34 -5.88
C ILE A 296 -14.86 -10.18 -5.93
N SER A 297 -15.35 -9.78 -4.75
CA SER A 297 -16.27 -8.64 -4.62
C SER A 297 -16.20 -8.00 -3.24
N SER A 298 -16.38 -6.67 -3.19
CA SER A 298 -16.64 -5.99 -1.92
C SER A 298 -18.11 -6.19 -1.53
N CYS A 299 -18.32 -6.83 -0.39
CA CYS A 299 -19.62 -7.18 0.14
C CYS A 299 -20.16 -6.10 1.06
N LEU A 300 -21.45 -5.78 0.92
CA LEU A 300 -22.11 -4.68 1.64
C LEU A 300 -23.33 -5.24 2.38
N ARG A 301 -23.20 -5.46 3.69
CA ARG A 301 -24.22 -6.12 4.52
C ARG A 301 -24.62 -5.27 5.73
N GLN A 302 -25.90 -5.30 6.08
CA GLN A 302 -26.38 -4.78 7.35
C GLN A 302 -26.27 -5.84 8.44
N GLU A 303 -25.55 -5.53 9.51
CA GLU A 303 -25.49 -6.39 10.70
C GLU A 303 -26.55 -5.92 11.71
N THR A 304 -27.73 -6.55 11.70
CA THR A 304 -28.80 -6.30 12.69
C THR A 304 -28.76 -7.33 13.83
N GLY A 305 -28.76 -6.89 15.09
CA GLY A 305 -29.03 -7.77 16.25
C GLY A 305 -27.82 -8.29 17.04
N SER A 306 -26.61 -7.81 16.79
CA SER A 306 -25.38 -8.26 17.48
C SER A 306 -24.93 -7.31 18.60
N CYS A 307 -25.85 -6.94 19.50
CA CYS A 307 -25.62 -5.97 20.57
C CYS A 307 -24.59 -6.42 21.61
N ASP A 308 -24.23 -7.71 21.65
CA ASP A 308 -23.35 -8.32 22.65
C ASP A 308 -22.17 -9.14 22.05
N LEU A 309 -21.88 -8.96 20.75
CA LEU A 309 -20.81 -9.66 20.01
C LEU A 309 -19.62 -8.73 19.75
N ASP A 310 -18.45 -9.31 19.49
CA ASP A 310 -17.17 -8.61 19.25
C ASP A 310 -17.31 -7.62 18.07
N THR A 311 -17.63 -6.35 18.37
CA THR A 311 -17.94 -5.26 17.42
C THR A 311 -16.77 -4.29 17.26
N CYS A 312 -15.63 -4.62 17.86
CA CYS A 312 -14.41 -3.82 17.84
C CYS A 312 -13.47 -4.29 16.73
N GLY A 313 -12.64 -3.39 16.20
CA GLY A 313 -11.69 -3.68 15.13
C GLY A 313 -12.33 -3.84 13.75
N ILE A 314 -11.77 -4.72 12.92
CA ILE A 314 -12.19 -4.99 11.54
C ILE A 314 -13.22 -6.14 11.42
N PHE A 315 -13.87 -6.51 12.53
CA PHE A 315 -14.84 -7.60 12.58
C PHE A 315 -16.27 -7.08 12.39
N ARG A 316 -17.09 -7.79 11.59
CA ARG A 316 -18.50 -7.47 11.32
C ARG A 316 -18.74 -6.04 10.82
N LEU A 317 -17.94 -5.60 9.86
CA LEU A 317 -18.07 -4.29 9.19
C LEU A 317 -19.24 -4.31 8.19
N TYR A 318 -19.75 -3.13 7.83
CA TYR A 318 -20.78 -3.01 6.78
C TYR A 318 -20.23 -3.16 5.37
N GLN A 319 -18.90 -3.14 5.22
CA GLN A 319 -18.18 -3.25 3.96
C GLN A 319 -16.92 -4.07 4.19
N PHE A 320 -16.68 -5.10 3.38
CA PHE A 320 -15.47 -5.92 3.44
C PHE A 320 -15.23 -6.65 2.12
N GLU A 321 -13.97 -6.96 1.82
CA GLU A 321 -13.61 -7.78 0.65
C GLU A 321 -13.85 -9.26 0.93
N LYS A 322 -14.38 -9.99 -0.06
CA LYS A 322 -14.60 -11.42 0.04
C LYS A 322 -14.17 -12.13 -1.23
N ILE A 323 -13.49 -13.27 -1.04
CA ILE A 323 -13.16 -14.21 -2.11
C ILE A 323 -14.00 -15.46 -1.84
N GLU A 324 -14.87 -15.80 -2.77
CA GLU A 324 -15.81 -16.92 -2.63
C GLU A 324 -15.51 -18.03 -3.62
N GLN A 325 -15.91 -19.25 -3.26
CA GLN A 325 -15.94 -20.39 -4.15
C GLN A 325 -17.41 -20.69 -4.43
N PHE A 326 -17.80 -20.76 -5.69
CA PHE A 326 -19.12 -21.20 -6.10
C PHE A 326 -19.03 -22.32 -7.13
N CYS A 327 -19.70 -23.43 -6.88
CA CYS A 327 -19.64 -24.59 -7.76
C CYS A 327 -21.02 -25.07 -8.16
N ILE A 328 -21.19 -25.35 -9.45
CA ILE A 328 -22.40 -25.98 -9.99
C ILE A 328 -22.04 -27.44 -10.31
N SER A 329 -22.74 -28.38 -9.69
CA SER A 329 -22.44 -29.82 -9.79
C SER A 329 -23.63 -30.60 -10.33
N SER A 330 -23.35 -31.76 -10.93
CA SER A 330 -24.37 -32.74 -11.28
C SER A 330 -25.11 -33.22 -10.03
N PRO A 331 -26.45 -33.40 -10.11
CA PRO A 331 -27.23 -34.00 -9.04
C PRO A 331 -27.01 -35.52 -8.94
N HIS A 332 -26.26 -36.13 -9.85
CA HIS A 332 -26.03 -37.57 -9.91
C HIS A 332 -24.64 -37.98 -9.37
N GLY A 333 -24.51 -39.24 -8.96
CA GLY A 333 -23.20 -39.86 -8.71
C GLY A 333 -22.42 -39.30 -7.50
N ASN A 334 -23.09 -38.65 -6.55
CA ASN A 334 -22.49 -38.05 -5.35
C ASN A 334 -21.52 -36.89 -5.66
N GLN A 335 -21.54 -36.33 -6.88
CA GLN A 335 -20.60 -35.29 -7.31
C GLN A 335 -20.72 -34.03 -6.45
N SER A 336 -21.93 -33.64 -6.05
CA SER A 336 -22.15 -32.46 -5.19
C SER A 336 -21.40 -32.55 -3.86
N TRP A 337 -21.37 -33.75 -3.25
CA TRP A 337 -20.65 -33.98 -2.01
C TRP A 337 -19.14 -34.07 -2.19
N GLN A 338 -18.67 -34.53 -3.35
CA GLN A 338 -17.24 -34.51 -3.71
C GLN A 338 -16.74 -33.07 -3.84
N VAL A 339 -17.50 -32.22 -4.54
CA VAL A 339 -17.18 -30.81 -4.70
C VAL A 339 -17.30 -30.04 -3.38
N PHE A 340 -18.28 -30.38 -2.53
CA PHE A 340 -18.38 -29.82 -1.18
C PHE A 340 -17.12 -30.09 -0.33
N GLU A 341 -16.62 -31.33 -0.33
CA GLU A 341 -15.37 -31.67 0.37
C GLU A 341 -14.13 -31.04 -0.31
N GLU A 342 -14.15 -30.85 -1.63
CA GLU A 342 -13.11 -30.12 -2.38
C GLU A 342 -13.03 -28.65 -1.93
N MET A 343 -14.17 -27.95 -1.87
CA MET A 343 -14.24 -26.53 -1.51
C MET A 343 -13.73 -26.26 -0.09
N ILE A 344 -14.14 -27.07 0.89
CA ILE A 344 -13.62 -26.97 2.26
C ILE A 344 -12.13 -27.33 2.30
N GLY A 345 -11.68 -28.32 1.52
CA GLY A 345 -10.27 -28.68 1.39
C GLY A 345 -9.42 -27.54 0.83
N ASN A 346 -9.93 -26.78 -0.14
CA ASN A 346 -9.27 -25.59 -0.67
C ASN A 346 -9.14 -24.50 0.39
N ALA A 347 -10.19 -24.27 1.18
CA ALA A 347 -10.15 -23.31 2.29
C ALA A 347 -9.17 -23.74 3.40
N GLU A 348 -9.08 -25.04 3.68
CA GLU A 348 -8.09 -25.59 4.60
C GLU A 348 -6.67 -25.37 4.10
N GLU A 349 -6.39 -25.72 2.84
CA GLU A 349 -5.08 -25.50 2.23
C GLU A 349 -4.68 -24.03 2.31
N PHE A 350 -5.57 -23.12 1.92
CA PHE A 350 -5.34 -21.68 2.03
C PHE A 350 -4.98 -21.23 3.46
N ASN A 351 -5.76 -21.65 4.47
CA ASN A 351 -5.48 -21.28 5.86
C ASN A 351 -4.21 -21.95 6.42
N LYS A 352 -3.87 -23.15 5.96
CA LYS A 352 -2.61 -23.84 6.29
C LYS A 352 -1.40 -23.09 5.74
N LEU A 353 -1.50 -22.61 4.50
CA LEU A 353 -0.47 -21.74 3.91
C LEU A 353 -0.29 -20.54 4.83
N LEU A 354 -1.36 -19.83 5.18
CA LEU A 354 -1.31 -18.70 6.12
C LEU A 354 -0.91 -19.08 7.56
N GLY A 355 -0.67 -20.35 7.89
CA GLY A 355 -0.33 -20.77 9.25
C GLY A 355 -1.37 -20.37 10.31
N ILE A 356 -2.62 -20.14 9.90
CA ILE A 356 -3.71 -19.75 10.80
C ILE A 356 -4.27 -21.03 11.44
N PRO A 357 -4.23 -21.18 12.78
CA PRO A 357 -4.89 -22.30 13.43
C PRO A 357 -6.40 -22.18 13.27
N TYR A 358 -7.06 -23.29 12.96
CA TYR A 358 -8.50 -23.33 12.74
C TYR A 358 -9.10 -24.67 13.17
N ARG A 359 -10.43 -24.69 13.36
CA ARG A 359 -11.21 -25.92 13.43
C ARG A 359 -12.27 -25.93 12.35
N ILE A 360 -12.65 -27.12 11.90
CA ILE A 360 -13.83 -27.34 11.06
C ILE A 360 -14.93 -27.91 11.94
N VAL A 361 -16.07 -27.23 11.94
CA VAL A 361 -17.25 -27.65 12.67
C VAL A 361 -18.37 -28.01 11.71
N ASN A 362 -19.03 -29.12 12.00
CA ASN A 362 -20.24 -29.54 11.34
C ASN A 362 -21.45 -29.00 12.12
N ILE A 363 -22.19 -28.12 11.46
CA ILE A 363 -23.32 -27.42 12.08
C ILE A 363 -24.49 -28.39 12.24
N VAL A 364 -25.02 -28.47 13.46
CA VAL A 364 -26.15 -29.36 13.76
C VAL A 364 -27.43 -28.93 13.06
N PHE A 365 -28.28 -29.91 12.74
CA PHE A 365 -29.50 -29.75 11.94
C PHE A 365 -30.42 -28.60 12.40
N GLY A 366 -30.54 -28.35 13.72
CA GLY A 366 -31.36 -27.26 14.26
C GLY A 366 -30.78 -25.85 14.13
N LYS A 367 -29.54 -25.71 13.62
CA LYS A 367 -28.84 -24.44 13.38
C LYS A 367 -28.52 -24.20 11.89
N LEU A 368 -28.87 -25.14 11.00
CA LEU A 368 -28.71 -24.95 9.56
C LEU A 368 -29.67 -23.87 9.05
N SER A 369 -29.23 -23.10 8.06
CA SER A 369 -30.16 -22.24 7.32
C SER A 369 -31.19 -23.10 6.57
N ASP A 370 -32.39 -22.56 6.33
CA ASP A 370 -33.47 -23.28 5.63
C ASP A 370 -33.06 -23.77 4.22
N ALA A 371 -31.99 -23.21 3.65
CA ALA A 371 -31.45 -23.58 2.34
C ALA A 371 -30.38 -24.68 2.39
N ALA A 372 -29.79 -24.99 3.55
CA ALA A 372 -28.62 -25.86 3.66
C ALA A 372 -28.97 -27.27 4.17
N SER A 373 -28.56 -28.31 3.44
CA SER A 373 -28.66 -29.71 3.91
C SER A 373 -27.50 -30.16 4.80
N LYS A 374 -26.34 -29.48 4.70
CA LYS A 374 -25.12 -29.70 5.49
C LYS A 374 -24.29 -28.43 5.41
N GLN A 375 -23.65 -28.03 6.50
CA GLN A 375 -22.78 -26.87 6.56
C GLN A 375 -21.53 -27.18 7.37
N PHE A 376 -20.37 -26.85 6.80
CA PHE A 376 -19.09 -26.85 7.48
C PHE A 376 -18.63 -25.41 7.63
N ASP A 377 -18.39 -25.00 8.87
CA ASP A 377 -17.73 -23.72 9.14
C ASP A 377 -16.26 -23.98 9.47
N LEU A 378 -15.38 -23.30 8.74
CA LEU A 378 -13.98 -23.17 9.11
C LEU A 378 -13.87 -21.98 10.07
N GLU A 379 -13.62 -22.27 11.33
CA GLU A 379 -13.54 -21.27 12.39
C GLU A 379 -12.07 -21.06 12.79
N ALA A 380 -11.56 -19.86 12.48
CA ALA A 380 -10.20 -19.47 12.85
C ALA A 380 -10.08 -19.24 14.37
N TRP A 381 -8.94 -19.64 14.94
CA TRP A 381 -8.60 -19.35 16.33
C TRP A 381 -8.03 -17.94 16.46
N PHE A 382 -8.59 -17.13 17.37
CA PHE A 382 -8.05 -15.83 17.71
C PHE A 382 -7.28 -15.90 19.04
N PRO A 383 -5.94 -16.09 18.99
CA PRO A 383 -5.16 -16.36 20.18
C PRO A 383 -5.11 -15.18 21.16
N GLY A 384 -5.30 -13.94 20.68
CA GLY A 384 -5.29 -12.75 21.54
C GLY A 384 -6.58 -12.53 22.34
N SER A 385 -7.74 -12.94 21.81
CA SER A 385 -9.01 -12.92 22.56
C SER A 385 -9.22 -14.22 23.35
N GLY A 386 -8.46 -15.28 23.04
CA GLY A 386 -8.62 -16.61 23.63
C GLY A 386 -9.95 -17.25 23.26
N ARG A 387 -10.52 -16.87 22.10
CA ARG A 387 -11.82 -17.32 21.60
C ARG A 387 -11.68 -17.87 20.18
N ILE A 388 -12.54 -18.82 19.84
CA ILE A 388 -12.75 -19.26 18.46
C ILE A 388 -13.76 -18.31 17.82
N CYS A 389 -13.52 -17.95 16.57
CA CYS A 389 -14.48 -17.19 15.79
C CYS A 389 -15.67 -18.05 15.37
N SER A 390 -16.77 -18.03 16.12
CA SER A 390 -18.03 -18.65 15.67
C SER A 390 -19.00 -17.60 15.13
N HIS A 391 -19.69 -17.92 14.04
CA HIS A 391 -20.83 -17.11 13.56
C HIS A 391 -22.02 -17.18 14.54
N ALA A 392 -22.10 -18.28 15.31
CA ALA A 392 -23.13 -18.55 16.29
C ALA A 392 -22.67 -18.16 17.70
N GLN A 393 -23.21 -17.05 18.20
CA GLN A 393 -23.40 -16.87 19.64
C GLN A 393 -24.22 -18.08 20.15
N CYS A 394 -23.97 -18.52 21.39
CA CYS A 394 -24.69 -19.57 22.14
C CYS A 394 -24.09 -21.00 22.04
N ASP A 395 -23.46 -21.44 23.13
CA ASP A 395 -23.08 -22.81 23.49
C ASP A 395 -22.60 -23.69 22.32
N ASP A 396 -21.29 -23.65 22.10
CA ASP A 396 -20.52 -24.54 21.21
C ASP A 396 -20.65 -26.04 21.56
N ASP A 397 -21.35 -26.38 22.65
CA ASP A 397 -21.45 -27.74 23.19
C ASP A 397 -22.19 -28.73 22.26
N PHE A 398 -22.83 -28.26 21.19
CA PHE A 398 -23.61 -29.10 20.26
C PHE A 398 -23.02 -29.29 18.87
N ASN A 399 -22.14 -28.39 18.38
CA ASN A 399 -21.56 -28.55 17.04
C ASN A 399 -20.47 -29.63 17.06
N LYS A 400 -20.43 -30.49 16.02
CA LYS A 400 -19.42 -31.56 15.96
C LYS A 400 -18.14 -31.04 15.33
N ILE A 401 -17.04 -31.04 16.06
CA ILE A 401 -15.70 -30.76 15.50
C ILE A 401 -15.30 -31.94 14.62
N GLU A 402 -15.07 -31.68 13.33
CA GLU A 402 -14.63 -32.69 12.37
C GLU A 402 -13.10 -32.74 12.28
N ARG A 403 -12.46 -31.57 12.20
CA ARG A 403 -11.00 -31.43 11.97
C ARG A 403 -10.44 -30.23 12.74
N ILE A 404 -9.17 -30.30 13.16
CA ILE A 404 -8.42 -29.19 13.79
C ILE A 404 -7.05 -29.10 13.12
N PHE A 405 -6.57 -27.87 12.89
CA PHE A 405 -5.22 -27.59 12.42
C PHE A 405 -4.56 -26.52 13.31
N GLY A 406 -3.30 -26.73 13.68
CA GLY A 406 -2.54 -25.82 14.55
C GLY A 406 -2.91 -25.91 16.02
N ASP A 407 -2.29 -25.05 16.85
CA ASP A 407 -2.59 -24.95 18.27
C ASP A 407 -3.72 -23.93 18.52
N CYS A 408 -4.96 -24.43 18.60
CA CYS A 408 -6.15 -23.64 18.92
C CYS A 408 -6.32 -23.35 20.43
N TYR A 409 -5.25 -23.48 21.22
CA TYR A 409 -5.23 -23.18 22.66
C TYR A 409 -4.14 -22.18 23.04
N ILE A 410 -3.23 -21.86 22.10
CA ILE A 410 -2.19 -20.86 22.30
C ILE A 410 -2.83 -19.49 22.53
N ARG A 411 -2.42 -18.81 23.61
CA ARG A 411 -2.82 -17.42 23.85
C ARG A 411 -1.68 -16.49 23.47
N LYS A 412 -2.00 -15.44 22.72
CA LYS A 412 -1.07 -14.36 22.36
C LYS A 412 -1.43 -13.12 23.16
N ILE A 413 -0.45 -12.24 23.34
CA ILE A 413 -0.57 -11.04 24.20
C ILE A 413 -1.52 -10.01 23.58
N TYR A 414 -1.50 -9.87 22.26
CA TYR A 414 -2.28 -8.86 21.52
C TYR A 414 -3.38 -9.52 20.69
N SER A 415 -4.58 -8.93 20.72
CA SER A 415 -5.71 -9.29 19.86
C SER A 415 -5.58 -8.67 18.46
N HIS A 416 -6.38 -9.10 17.50
CA HIS A 416 -6.43 -8.48 16.17
C HIS A 416 -6.86 -7.01 16.21
N ILE A 417 -7.65 -6.62 17.21
CA ILE A 417 -8.05 -5.24 17.47
C ILE A 417 -6.83 -4.43 17.91
N ASP A 418 -6.07 -4.96 18.88
CA ASP A 418 -4.82 -4.33 19.30
C ASP A 418 -3.85 -4.26 18.12
N LEU A 419 -3.78 -5.33 17.31
CA LEU A 419 -2.86 -5.40 16.17
C LEU A 419 -3.16 -4.39 15.08
N ILE A 420 -4.40 -4.24 14.68
CA ILE A 420 -4.75 -3.26 13.66
C ILE A 420 -4.54 -1.82 14.14
N HIS A 421 -4.82 -1.55 15.43
CA HIS A 421 -4.56 -0.25 16.02
C HIS A 421 -3.07 0.01 16.12
N MET A 422 -2.29 -0.93 16.64
CA MET A 422 -0.85 -0.79 16.85
C MET A 422 -0.08 -0.52 15.57
N ILE A 423 -0.56 -0.98 14.41
CA ILE A 423 0.05 -0.66 13.11
C ILE A 423 -0.46 0.63 12.47
N ASP A 424 -1.37 1.36 13.13
CA ASP A 424 -2.10 2.50 12.55
C ASP A 424 -2.80 2.13 11.22
N GLY A 425 -3.31 0.90 11.13
CA GLY A 425 -3.85 0.31 9.90
C GLY A 425 -5.35 0.55 9.72
N TYR A 426 -5.99 1.24 10.66
CA TYR A 426 -7.45 1.35 10.73
C TYR A 426 -7.89 2.61 11.48
N ASP A 427 -8.89 3.31 10.93
CA ASP A 427 -9.54 4.48 11.53
C ASP A 427 -11.07 4.33 11.50
N SER A 428 -11.63 3.85 12.62
CA SER A 428 -13.08 3.73 12.82
C SER A 428 -13.77 5.04 13.15
N GLU A 429 -13.07 5.98 13.79
CA GLU A 429 -13.72 7.19 14.31
C GLU A 429 -14.13 8.09 13.16
N ARG A 430 -13.19 8.37 12.25
CA ARG A 430 -13.47 9.15 11.03
C ARG A 430 -14.34 8.36 10.05
N GLY A 431 -14.13 7.05 9.97
CA GLY A 431 -14.99 6.16 9.20
C GLY A 431 -16.45 6.21 9.63
N ALA A 432 -16.71 6.16 10.94
CA ALA A 432 -18.05 6.20 11.48
C ALA A 432 -18.72 7.57 11.31
N LEU A 433 -17.94 8.65 11.46
CA LEU A 433 -18.41 10.01 11.20
C LEU A 433 -18.90 10.18 9.75
N ILE A 434 -18.22 9.54 8.79
CA ILE A 434 -18.48 9.73 7.36
C ILE A 434 -19.57 8.77 6.85
N ALA A 435 -19.48 7.49 7.19
CA ALA A 435 -20.34 6.44 6.62
C ALA A 435 -21.45 5.93 7.57
N GLY A 436 -21.46 6.40 8.83
CA GLY A 436 -22.32 5.88 9.89
C GLY A 436 -21.66 4.73 10.67
N SER A 437 -22.39 4.11 11.60
CA SER A 437 -21.86 3.02 12.43
C SER A 437 -21.08 1.98 11.62
N ARG A 438 -19.97 1.47 12.16
CA ARG A 438 -19.11 0.47 11.52
C ARG A 438 -18.47 0.87 10.17
N GLY A 439 -18.53 2.15 9.81
CA GLY A 439 -17.70 2.72 8.75
C GLY A 439 -16.24 2.83 9.19
N TYR A 440 -15.31 2.64 8.26
CA TYR A 440 -13.87 2.66 8.56
C TYR A 440 -13.03 3.11 7.36
N PHE A 441 -11.84 3.62 7.66
CA PHE A 441 -10.76 3.68 6.70
C PHE A 441 -9.71 2.62 7.05
N MET A 442 -9.21 1.90 6.05
CA MET A 442 -8.06 1.02 6.21
C MET A 442 -6.82 1.70 5.61
N LYS A 443 -5.67 1.57 6.28
CA LYS A 443 -4.49 2.40 6.04
C LYS A 443 -3.24 1.56 5.79
N ASP A 444 -2.35 2.08 4.93
CA ASP A 444 -0.96 1.62 4.68
C ASP A 444 -0.78 0.09 4.82
N PRO A 445 -0.21 -0.46 5.93
CA PRO A 445 0.09 -1.89 6.05
C PRO A 445 -1.13 -2.78 5.87
N ALA A 446 -2.28 -2.34 6.37
CA ALA A 446 -3.48 -3.15 6.35
C ALA A 446 -4.03 -3.26 4.92
N VAL A 447 -3.96 -2.18 4.14
CA VAL A 447 -4.38 -2.22 2.72
C VAL A 447 -3.49 -3.16 1.92
N PHE A 448 -2.17 -3.08 2.08
CA PHE A 448 -1.26 -3.98 1.36
C PHE A 448 -1.42 -5.44 1.78
N LEU A 449 -1.70 -5.70 3.07
CA LEU A 449 -1.98 -7.04 3.56
C LEU A 449 -3.27 -7.61 2.96
N GLU A 450 -4.36 -6.84 2.95
CA GLU A 450 -5.63 -7.25 2.33
C GLU A 450 -5.43 -7.57 0.85
N GLN A 451 -4.75 -6.69 0.12
CA GLN A 451 -4.46 -6.90 -1.29
C GLN A 451 -3.57 -8.14 -1.53
N ALA A 452 -2.60 -8.43 -0.67
CA ALA A 452 -1.77 -9.63 -0.78
C ALA A 452 -2.59 -10.92 -0.56
N ILE A 453 -3.49 -10.92 0.44
CA ILE A 453 -4.38 -12.05 0.75
C ILE A 453 -5.35 -12.31 -0.41
N ILE A 454 -5.93 -11.26 -0.98
CA ILE A 454 -6.78 -11.35 -2.18
C ILE A 454 -6.01 -12.02 -3.32
N GLN A 455 -4.81 -11.55 -3.62
CA GLN A 455 -3.98 -12.10 -4.70
C GLN A 455 -3.62 -13.58 -4.49
N LEU A 456 -3.28 -13.96 -3.26
CA LEU A 456 -3.00 -15.35 -2.93
C LEU A 456 -4.23 -16.24 -3.11
N ALA A 457 -5.40 -15.81 -2.64
CA ALA A 457 -6.64 -16.57 -2.75
C ALA A 457 -7.06 -16.79 -4.22
N LEU A 458 -6.99 -15.73 -5.05
CA LEU A 458 -7.29 -15.82 -6.47
C LEU A 458 -6.38 -16.84 -7.18
N ARG A 459 -5.07 -16.84 -6.89
CA ARG A 459 -4.14 -17.80 -7.51
C ARG A 459 -4.38 -19.23 -7.07
N VAL A 460 -4.53 -19.46 -5.77
CA VAL A 460 -4.77 -20.81 -5.23
C VAL A 460 -5.99 -21.44 -5.88
N LEU A 461 -7.05 -20.67 -6.11
CA LEU A 461 -8.26 -21.17 -6.76
C LEU A 461 -8.10 -21.27 -8.28
N ASN A 462 -7.45 -20.31 -8.93
CA ASN A 462 -7.15 -20.38 -10.37
C ASN A 462 -6.32 -21.61 -10.74
N ASP A 463 -5.29 -21.94 -9.94
CA ASP A 463 -4.42 -23.12 -10.14
C ASP A 463 -5.18 -24.45 -9.99
N LYS A 464 -6.35 -24.41 -9.33
CA LYS A 464 -7.27 -25.53 -9.18
C LYS A 464 -8.35 -25.57 -10.26
N GLY A 465 -8.27 -24.70 -11.26
CA GLY A 465 -9.19 -24.64 -12.40
C GLY A 465 -10.51 -23.93 -12.09
N PHE A 466 -10.53 -23.05 -11.08
CA PHE A 466 -11.67 -22.16 -10.87
C PHE A 466 -11.60 -20.98 -11.85
N GLU A 467 -12.72 -20.66 -12.50
CA GLU A 467 -12.83 -19.47 -13.33
C GLU A 467 -12.97 -18.24 -12.44
N ILE A 468 -12.10 -17.25 -12.63
CA ILE A 468 -12.07 -16.04 -11.81
C ILE A 468 -13.08 -15.01 -12.32
N LEU A 469 -13.91 -14.48 -11.42
CA LEU A 469 -14.94 -13.49 -11.74
C LEU A 469 -14.90 -12.30 -10.77
N TYR A 470 -15.09 -11.10 -11.31
CA TYR A 470 -15.43 -9.91 -10.54
C TYR A 470 -16.87 -9.51 -10.84
N THR A 471 -17.73 -9.50 -9.81
CA THR A 471 -19.18 -9.46 -10.01
C THR A 471 -19.75 -8.03 -10.02
N PRO A 472 -20.93 -7.82 -10.61
CA PRO A 472 -21.71 -6.62 -10.35
C PRO A 472 -22.01 -6.44 -8.86
N PHE A 473 -21.98 -5.20 -8.38
CA PHE A 473 -22.29 -4.84 -7.00
C PHE A 473 -23.79 -4.66 -6.76
N PHE A 474 -24.55 -4.51 -7.85
CA PHE A 474 -25.99 -4.27 -7.82
C PHE A 474 -26.72 -5.39 -8.53
N LEU A 475 -27.80 -5.89 -7.94
CA LEU A 475 -28.77 -6.74 -8.61
C LEU A 475 -30.10 -6.01 -8.72
N ARG A 476 -30.81 -6.20 -9.83
CA ARG A 476 -32.22 -5.83 -9.93
C ARG A 476 -33.02 -6.54 -8.84
N ARG A 477 -34.07 -5.89 -8.34
CA ARG A 477 -34.95 -6.47 -7.30
C ARG A 477 -35.46 -7.87 -7.64
N GLU A 478 -35.95 -8.07 -8.87
CA GLU A 478 -36.46 -9.37 -9.34
C GLU A 478 -35.40 -10.47 -9.28
N ILE A 479 -34.15 -10.16 -9.64
CA ILE A 479 -33.04 -11.11 -9.61
C ILE A 479 -32.62 -11.38 -8.17
N MET A 480 -32.49 -10.34 -7.34
CA MET A 480 -32.14 -10.49 -5.92
C MET A 480 -33.15 -11.36 -5.17
N GLN A 481 -34.44 -11.30 -5.51
CA GLN A 481 -35.49 -12.13 -4.91
C GLN A 481 -35.37 -13.62 -5.22
N GLU A 482 -34.69 -13.99 -6.30
CA GLU A 482 -34.48 -15.39 -6.70
C GLU A 482 -33.26 -16.00 -6.02
N VAL A 483 -32.27 -15.18 -5.65
CA VAL A 483 -30.97 -15.63 -5.11
C VAL A 483 -30.78 -15.33 -3.62
N ALA A 484 -31.63 -14.50 -3.01
CA ALA A 484 -31.58 -14.18 -1.59
C ALA A 484 -32.87 -14.60 -0.86
N GLN A 485 -32.78 -14.87 0.44
CA GLN A 485 -33.96 -15.17 1.24
C GLN A 485 -34.83 -13.91 1.42
N LEU A 486 -36.15 -14.07 1.42
CA LEU A 486 -37.10 -12.95 1.59
C LEU A 486 -36.86 -12.15 2.87
N SER A 487 -36.44 -12.80 3.96
CA SER A 487 -36.10 -12.15 5.23
C SER A 487 -34.85 -11.27 5.15
N GLN A 488 -33.90 -11.58 4.26
CA GLN A 488 -32.66 -10.82 4.06
C GLN A 488 -32.93 -9.51 3.32
N LEU A 489 -33.87 -9.51 2.36
CA LEU A 489 -34.26 -8.32 1.60
C LEU A 489 -34.74 -7.17 2.50
N ASP A 490 -35.41 -7.48 3.61
CA ASP A 490 -35.97 -6.49 4.52
C ASP A 490 -35.04 -6.10 5.68
N LYS A 491 -34.03 -6.92 6.01
CA LYS A 491 -33.23 -6.78 7.23
C LYS A 491 -31.73 -6.63 7.02
N GLU A 492 -31.20 -7.16 5.92
CA GLU A 492 -29.74 -7.34 5.75
C GLU A 492 -29.17 -6.68 4.50
N LEU A 493 -29.99 -6.39 3.47
CA LEU A 493 -29.53 -5.85 2.19
C LEU A 493 -29.75 -4.34 2.08
N TYR A 494 -28.80 -3.63 1.50
CA TYR A 494 -28.95 -2.20 1.21
C TYR A 494 -29.73 -1.98 -0.10
N LYS A 495 -30.76 -1.15 -0.04
CA LYS A 495 -31.55 -0.72 -1.20
C LYS A 495 -30.86 0.47 -1.89
N VAL A 496 -30.76 0.41 -3.21
CA VAL A 496 -30.18 1.46 -4.06
C VAL A 496 -31.27 2.00 -4.98
N VAL A 497 -31.46 3.32 -4.95
CA VAL A 497 -32.50 4.02 -5.71
C VAL A 497 -31.85 4.98 -6.69
N CYS A 498 -32.34 4.96 -7.93
CA CYS A 498 -31.75 5.76 -9.01
C CYS A 498 -32.28 7.20 -9.03
N LYS A 499 -33.45 7.51 -8.45
CA LYS A 499 -34.01 8.86 -8.33
C LYS A 499 -34.96 9.00 -7.14
N ASN A 500 -34.85 10.10 -6.42
CA ASN A 500 -35.86 10.53 -5.45
C ASN A 500 -36.43 11.89 -5.90
N ASP A 501 -37.67 11.90 -6.37
CA ASP A 501 -38.38 13.12 -6.82
C ASP A 501 -38.85 14.02 -5.66
N LYS A 502 -38.57 13.64 -4.41
CA LYS A 502 -38.94 14.41 -3.22
C LYS A 502 -37.72 14.61 -2.31
N PRO A 503 -37.10 15.82 -2.30
CA PRO A 503 -36.30 16.23 -1.16
C PRO A 503 -37.25 16.41 0.04
N ASP A 504 -36.73 16.58 1.24
CA ASP A 504 -37.49 16.93 2.45
C ASP A 504 -37.94 15.72 3.29
N GLU A 505 -36.96 14.98 3.80
CA GLU A 505 -36.73 14.90 5.26
C GLU A 505 -35.28 14.45 5.50
N PRO A 506 -34.49 15.16 6.32
CA PRO A 506 -33.17 14.68 6.74
C PRO A 506 -33.39 13.58 7.79
N THR A 507 -33.38 12.33 7.36
CA THR A 507 -33.21 11.20 8.27
C THR A 507 -31.75 10.74 8.22
N ASP A 508 -31.20 10.33 9.36
CA ASP A 508 -29.86 9.74 9.48
C ASP A 508 -29.68 8.43 8.66
N GLU A 509 -30.74 8.00 7.96
CA GLU A 509 -30.84 6.74 7.23
C GLU A 509 -30.51 6.86 5.71
N VAL A 510 -30.35 8.08 5.17
CA VAL A 510 -30.02 8.29 3.74
C VAL A 510 -28.51 8.47 3.53
N LYS A 511 -27.94 7.63 2.66
CA LYS A 511 -26.52 7.66 2.29
C LYS A 511 -26.37 7.73 0.77
N TYR A 512 -25.16 8.07 0.31
CA TYR A 512 -24.82 8.08 -1.11
C TYR A 512 -23.55 7.29 -1.36
N LEU A 513 -23.53 6.47 -2.41
CA LEU A 513 -22.30 5.82 -2.86
C LEU A 513 -21.33 6.86 -3.42
N ILE A 514 -20.04 6.67 -3.16
CA ILE A 514 -18.99 7.57 -3.62
C ILE A 514 -18.80 7.44 -5.14
N ALA A 515 -18.62 8.58 -5.82
CA ALA A 515 -18.22 8.62 -7.23
C ALA A 515 -16.69 8.63 -7.40
N THR A 516 -15.96 8.84 -6.30
CA THR A 516 -14.51 8.97 -6.19
C THR A 516 -14.08 8.92 -4.71
N SER A 517 -12.95 8.29 -4.40
CA SER A 517 -12.34 8.31 -3.06
C SER A 517 -12.00 9.74 -2.58
N GLU A 518 -11.80 10.70 -3.50
CA GLU A 518 -11.67 12.13 -3.18
C GLU A 518 -12.76 12.62 -2.21
N GLN A 519 -14.01 12.18 -2.38
CA GLN A 519 -15.13 12.63 -1.53
C GLN A 519 -14.92 12.21 -0.07
N ALA A 520 -14.58 10.94 0.14
CA ALA A 520 -14.35 10.40 1.48
C ALA A 520 -13.06 10.96 2.10
N ILE A 521 -11.98 11.08 1.32
CA ILE A 521 -10.69 11.61 1.82
C ILE A 521 -10.76 13.10 2.10
N ALA A 522 -11.50 13.88 1.32
CA ALA A 522 -11.72 15.28 1.62
C ALA A 522 -12.46 15.45 2.97
N ALA A 523 -13.48 14.62 3.21
CA ALA A 523 -14.22 14.61 4.47
C ALA A 523 -13.42 14.05 5.66
N PHE A 524 -12.36 13.27 5.41
CA PHE A 524 -11.50 12.67 6.44
C PHE A 524 -10.90 13.71 7.39
N HIS A 525 -10.55 14.90 6.88
CA HIS A 525 -10.00 16.01 7.67
C HIS A 525 -11.03 17.08 8.08
N ARG A 526 -12.32 16.75 8.02
CA ARG A 526 -13.40 17.70 8.31
C ARG A 526 -13.26 18.26 9.74
N ASP A 527 -13.44 19.58 9.84
CA ASP A 527 -13.37 20.37 11.07
C ASP A 527 -12.00 20.38 11.78
N GLU A 528 -10.91 20.09 11.07
CA GLU A 528 -9.55 20.06 11.64
C GLU A 528 -8.76 21.37 11.52
N TRP A 529 -7.75 21.50 12.37
CA TRP A 529 -6.69 22.52 12.29
C TRP A 529 -5.36 21.85 12.01
N LEU A 530 -4.88 21.97 10.78
CA LEU A 530 -3.64 21.33 10.33
C LEU A 530 -2.44 22.24 10.61
N LYS A 531 -1.44 21.69 11.30
CA LYS A 531 -0.21 22.43 11.62
C LYS A 531 0.67 22.51 10.38
N PRO A 532 1.39 23.63 10.13
CA PRO A 532 2.24 23.77 8.94
C PRO A 532 3.25 22.63 8.75
N LYS A 533 3.81 22.11 9.85
CA LYS A 533 4.77 20.98 9.84
C LYS A 533 4.19 19.63 9.37
N GLN A 534 2.87 19.50 9.26
CA GLN A 534 2.21 18.29 8.77
C GLN A 534 2.03 18.33 7.24
N LEU A 535 2.19 19.51 6.62
CA LEU A 535 1.93 19.72 5.20
C LEU A 535 3.24 19.60 4.39
N PRO A 536 3.20 19.05 3.16
CA PRO A 536 2.01 18.50 2.50
C PRO A 536 1.63 17.10 3.04
N ILE A 537 0.32 16.85 3.15
CA ILE A 537 -0.24 15.51 3.39
C ILE A 537 -0.62 14.93 2.02
N ARG A 538 -0.30 13.65 1.77
CA ARG A 538 -0.47 12.98 0.48
C ARG A 538 -1.15 11.63 0.68
N TYR A 539 -2.31 11.43 0.07
CA TYR A 539 -3.05 10.17 0.11
C TYR A 539 -3.19 9.55 -1.28
N CYS A 540 -3.07 8.23 -1.35
CA CYS A 540 -3.56 7.42 -2.46
C CYS A 540 -4.82 6.67 -2.02
N GLY A 541 -5.98 7.18 -2.41
CA GLY A 541 -7.27 6.54 -2.15
C GLY A 541 -7.54 5.37 -3.08
N ILE A 542 -7.79 4.18 -2.54
CA ILE A 542 -8.30 3.00 -3.27
C ILE A 542 -9.79 2.79 -2.95
N SER A 543 -10.62 2.69 -3.99
CA SER A 543 -12.06 2.45 -3.82
C SER A 543 -12.76 2.07 -5.12
N SER A 544 -13.84 1.28 -4.98
CA SER A 544 -14.85 1.15 -6.03
C SER A 544 -15.60 2.47 -6.18
N CYS A 545 -15.69 2.96 -7.41
CA CYS A 545 -16.37 4.21 -7.75
C CYS A 545 -17.71 3.92 -8.44
N PHE A 546 -18.78 4.56 -7.96
CA PHE A 546 -20.14 4.35 -8.46
C PHE A 546 -20.69 5.61 -9.15
N ARG A 547 -21.10 5.49 -10.42
CA ARG A 547 -21.62 6.62 -11.20
C ARG A 547 -22.85 6.27 -12.03
N GLN A 548 -23.95 6.99 -11.81
CA GLN A 548 -25.21 6.81 -12.56
C GLN A 548 -25.07 7.13 -14.04
N LYS A 549 -24.27 8.14 -14.40
CA LYS A 549 -24.03 8.56 -15.80
C LYS A 549 -25.31 8.95 -16.55
N ALA A 550 -26.30 9.54 -15.85
CA ALA A 550 -27.63 9.89 -16.38
C ALA A 550 -27.58 10.84 -17.59
N GLY A 551 -26.64 11.80 -17.61
CA GLY A 551 -26.48 12.76 -18.72
C GLY A 551 -25.84 12.21 -20.00
N SER A 552 -25.53 10.91 -20.08
CA SER A 552 -24.77 10.32 -21.20
C SER A 552 -25.50 9.24 -21.98
N GLY A 553 -26.83 9.32 -22.04
CA GLY A 553 -27.69 8.38 -22.78
C GLY A 553 -27.12 8.04 -24.16
N GLY A 554 -26.88 6.74 -24.40
CA GLY A 554 -26.41 6.21 -25.69
C GLY A 554 -24.91 6.37 -26.00
N ARG A 555 -24.09 7.08 -25.19
CA ARG A 555 -22.64 7.19 -25.44
C ARG A 555 -21.86 6.11 -24.70
N GLY A 556 -20.97 5.39 -25.39
CA GLY A 556 -20.07 4.40 -24.79
C GLY A 556 -20.81 3.28 -24.05
N THR A 557 -21.83 2.70 -24.68
CA THR A 557 -22.70 1.67 -24.09
C THR A 557 -22.13 0.24 -24.18
N ARG A 558 -20.99 0.06 -24.86
CA ARG A 558 -20.31 -1.22 -25.08
C ARG A 558 -18.92 -1.20 -24.47
N GLY A 559 -18.44 -2.37 -24.05
CA GLY A 559 -17.16 -2.53 -23.35
C GLY A 559 -17.18 -1.90 -21.95
N ILE A 560 -15.99 -1.85 -21.33
CA ILE A 560 -15.82 -1.43 -19.92
C ILE A 560 -15.34 0.03 -19.75
N PHE A 561 -15.22 0.81 -20.84
CA PHE A 561 -14.69 2.19 -20.77
C PHE A 561 -15.59 3.17 -19.99
N ARG A 562 -16.91 2.97 -20.05
CA ARG A 562 -17.91 3.79 -19.35
C ARG A 562 -18.97 2.91 -18.71
N VAL A 563 -18.73 2.57 -17.45
CA VAL A 563 -19.54 1.67 -16.63
C VAL A 563 -20.03 2.36 -15.35
N HIS A 564 -20.97 1.73 -14.65
CA HIS A 564 -21.53 2.26 -13.40
C HIS A 564 -20.64 2.00 -12.19
N GLN A 565 -19.85 0.94 -12.20
CA GLN A 565 -18.89 0.56 -11.17
C GLN A 565 -17.50 0.40 -11.80
N PHE A 566 -16.45 0.86 -11.14
CA PHE A 566 -15.06 0.66 -11.57
C PHE A 566 -14.09 0.99 -10.44
N GLU A 567 -12.93 0.34 -10.43
CA GLU A 567 -11.88 0.64 -9.43
C GLU A 567 -11.05 1.86 -9.82
N LYS A 568 -10.65 2.63 -8.80
CA LYS A 568 -9.81 3.82 -9.00
C LYS A 568 -8.83 4.06 -7.86
N MET A 569 -7.60 4.37 -8.24
CA MET A 569 -6.56 4.91 -7.37
C MET A 569 -6.48 6.42 -7.57
N GLU A 570 -6.67 7.19 -6.50
CA GLU A 570 -6.75 8.65 -6.54
C GLU A 570 -5.68 9.30 -5.64
N GLN A 571 -4.89 10.20 -6.20
CA GLN A 571 -4.04 11.11 -5.44
C GLN A 571 -4.91 12.22 -4.82
N VAL A 572 -4.85 12.40 -3.51
CA VAL A 572 -5.46 13.54 -2.80
C VAL A 572 -4.39 14.19 -1.94
N CYS A 573 -4.11 15.47 -2.19
CA CYS A 573 -3.06 16.19 -1.50
C CYS A 573 -3.62 17.43 -0.79
N ILE A 574 -3.14 17.66 0.43
CA ILE A 574 -3.45 18.84 1.24
C ILE A 574 -2.15 19.61 1.47
N THR A 575 -2.10 20.87 1.04
CA THR A 575 -0.89 21.69 1.07
C THR A 575 -1.09 22.99 1.82
N SER A 576 0.03 23.65 2.14
CA SER A 576 0.01 25.06 2.56
C SER A 576 -0.69 25.91 1.49
N PRO A 577 -1.47 26.94 1.90
CA PRO A 577 -2.00 27.93 0.96
C PRO A 577 -0.93 28.95 0.51
N HIS A 578 0.27 28.94 1.10
CA HIS A 578 1.35 29.90 0.82
C HIS A 578 2.41 29.36 -0.14
N ASP A 579 3.30 30.26 -0.58
CA ASP A 579 4.55 29.98 -1.30
C ASP A 579 4.39 29.13 -2.57
N ASN A 580 3.22 29.23 -3.22
CA ASN A 580 2.91 28.49 -4.43
C ASN A 580 2.91 26.94 -4.24
N GLN A 581 2.87 26.45 -3.01
CA GLN A 581 3.03 25.01 -2.71
C GLN A 581 1.96 24.14 -3.37
N SER A 582 0.70 24.61 -3.41
CA SER A 582 -0.37 23.88 -4.12
C SER A 582 -0.08 23.74 -5.61
N TRP A 583 0.52 24.73 -6.24
CA TRP A 583 0.80 24.69 -7.69
C TRP A 583 2.03 23.85 -8.01
N GLN A 584 3.01 23.78 -7.11
CA GLN A 584 4.11 22.82 -7.20
C GLN A 584 3.57 21.38 -7.07
N MET A 585 2.68 21.14 -6.10
CA MET A 585 2.02 19.85 -5.93
C MET A 585 1.15 19.48 -7.14
N PHE A 586 0.47 20.45 -7.76
CA PHE A 586 -0.33 20.23 -8.97
C PHE A 586 0.52 19.67 -10.12
N GLU A 587 1.72 20.21 -10.35
CA GLU A 587 2.65 19.69 -11.36
C GLU A 587 3.27 18.33 -10.94
N GLU A 588 3.52 18.11 -9.64
CA GLU A 588 3.97 16.81 -9.11
C GLU A 588 2.92 15.72 -9.35
N MET A 589 1.65 15.97 -9.04
CA MET A 589 0.55 15.00 -9.15
C MET A 589 0.28 14.57 -10.59
N ILE A 590 0.26 15.52 -11.54
CA ILE A 590 0.15 15.18 -12.96
C ILE A 590 1.41 14.48 -13.47
N GLY A 591 2.60 14.86 -12.96
CA GLY A 591 3.86 14.20 -13.26
C GLY A 591 3.88 12.73 -12.84
N ASN A 592 3.30 12.40 -11.68
CA ASN A 592 3.15 11.02 -11.21
C ASN A 592 2.26 10.20 -12.15
N ALA A 593 1.14 10.76 -12.60
CA ALA A 593 0.25 10.12 -13.56
C ALA A 593 0.92 9.94 -14.95
N GLU A 594 1.71 10.93 -15.37
CA GLU A 594 2.52 10.86 -16.59
C GLU A 594 3.58 9.75 -16.51
N GLU A 595 4.30 9.64 -15.40
CA GLU A 595 5.28 8.60 -15.15
C GLU A 595 4.63 7.21 -15.17
N PHE A 596 3.48 7.05 -14.53
CA PHE A 596 2.72 5.80 -14.57
C PHE A 596 2.31 5.39 -15.98
N ASN A 597 1.77 6.31 -16.79
CA ASN A 597 1.40 6.00 -18.17
C ASN A 597 2.62 5.73 -19.06
N LYS A 598 3.76 6.39 -18.78
CA LYS A 598 5.04 6.09 -19.45
C LYS A 598 5.54 4.69 -19.11
N LEU A 599 5.44 4.28 -17.83
CA LEU A 599 5.75 2.91 -17.41
C LEU A 599 4.86 1.92 -18.14
N LEU A 600 3.56 2.19 -18.27
CA LEU A 600 2.66 1.34 -19.06
C LEU A 600 2.89 1.42 -20.58
N GLY A 601 3.83 2.24 -21.07
CA GLY A 601 4.09 2.44 -22.51
C GLY A 601 2.90 3.02 -23.29
N ILE A 602 1.99 3.72 -22.61
CA ILE A 602 0.77 4.27 -23.23
C ILE A 602 1.09 5.67 -23.78
N PRO A 603 0.90 5.93 -25.09
CA PRO A 603 1.03 7.27 -25.65
C PRO A 603 -0.11 8.18 -25.16
N TYR A 604 0.16 9.46 -24.93
CA TYR A 604 -0.83 10.40 -24.43
C TYR A 604 -0.51 11.85 -24.77
N ARG A 605 -1.48 12.72 -24.46
CA ARG A 605 -1.29 14.18 -24.37
C ARG A 605 -1.81 14.70 -23.04
N ILE A 606 -1.17 15.75 -22.53
CA ILE A 606 -1.67 16.55 -21.41
C ILE A 606 -2.39 17.76 -21.98
N VAL A 607 -3.64 17.95 -21.59
CA VAL A 607 -4.47 19.08 -22.02
C VAL A 607 -4.88 19.93 -20.83
N ASN A 608 -4.76 21.25 -21.00
CA ASN A 608 -5.26 22.27 -20.09
C ASN A 608 -6.71 22.60 -20.45
N ILE A 609 -7.60 22.26 -19.53
CA ILE A 609 -9.04 22.30 -19.79
C ILE A 609 -9.54 23.75 -19.78
N VAL A 610 -10.36 24.08 -20.77
CA VAL A 610 -10.95 25.42 -20.91
C VAL A 610 -11.84 25.79 -19.73
N SER A 611 -11.90 27.09 -19.42
CA SER A 611 -12.58 27.61 -18.23
C SER A 611 -14.07 27.29 -18.15
N GLY A 612 -14.78 27.16 -19.28
CA GLY A 612 -16.20 26.79 -19.32
C GLY A 612 -16.48 25.35 -18.86
N GLU A 613 -15.48 24.48 -18.94
CA GLU A 613 -15.59 23.02 -18.66
C GLU A 613 -14.93 22.63 -17.32
N LEU A 614 -14.48 23.63 -16.56
CA LEU A 614 -14.06 23.45 -15.18
C LEU A 614 -15.29 23.31 -14.28
N ASN A 615 -15.33 22.25 -13.48
CA ASN A 615 -16.29 22.14 -12.38
C ASN A 615 -16.06 23.28 -11.36
N ASN A 616 -17.07 23.58 -10.53
CA ASN A 616 -17.00 24.72 -9.60
C ASN A 616 -15.80 24.67 -8.65
N ALA A 617 -15.32 23.48 -8.26
CA ALA A 617 -14.21 23.37 -7.32
C ALA A 617 -12.84 23.70 -7.93
N ALA A 618 -12.57 23.26 -9.17
CA ALA A 618 -11.24 23.36 -9.77
C ALA A 618 -10.92 24.79 -10.19
N SER A 619 -9.78 25.32 -9.75
CA SER A 619 -9.20 26.59 -10.25
C SER A 619 -8.48 26.39 -11.58
N LYS A 620 -7.87 25.21 -11.77
CA LYS A 620 -7.23 24.72 -12.99
C LYS A 620 -7.33 23.20 -13.03
N LYS A 621 -7.49 22.63 -14.23
CA LYS A 621 -7.56 21.18 -14.44
C LYS A 621 -6.69 20.76 -15.63
N PHE A 622 -5.89 19.73 -15.44
CA PHE A 622 -5.18 19.02 -16.50
C PHE A 622 -5.82 17.65 -16.69
N ASN A 623 -6.09 17.29 -17.95
CA ASN A 623 -6.42 15.91 -18.29
C ASN A 623 -5.24 15.26 -19.00
N LEU A 624 -4.92 14.02 -18.62
CA LEU A 624 -4.11 13.12 -19.43
C LEU A 624 -5.07 12.31 -20.30
N GLU A 625 -4.99 12.56 -21.60
CA GLU A 625 -5.76 11.82 -22.60
C GLU A 625 -4.83 10.85 -23.32
N ALA A 626 -5.05 9.56 -23.11
CA ALA A 626 -4.30 8.51 -23.79
C ALA A 626 -4.76 8.36 -25.24
N TRP A 627 -3.84 7.97 -26.10
CA TRP A 627 -4.12 7.61 -27.48
C TRP A 627 -4.66 6.18 -27.55
N PHE A 628 -5.82 6.02 -28.20
CA PHE A 628 -6.46 4.73 -28.43
C PHE A 628 -6.33 4.40 -29.92
N PRO A 629 -5.34 3.58 -30.34
CA PRO A 629 -5.00 3.40 -31.75
C PRO A 629 -6.04 2.62 -32.57
N GLY A 630 -6.81 1.73 -31.95
CA GLY A 630 -7.95 1.06 -32.60
C GLY A 630 -9.09 2.04 -32.84
N SER A 631 -9.46 2.78 -31.79
CA SER A 631 -10.50 3.82 -31.83
C SER A 631 -10.10 5.06 -32.65
N GLY A 632 -8.81 5.33 -32.79
CA GLY A 632 -8.26 6.48 -33.52
C GLY A 632 -8.47 7.84 -32.85
N LYS A 633 -8.59 7.88 -31.52
CA LYS A 633 -8.96 9.09 -30.78
C LYS A 633 -8.24 9.16 -29.45
N PHE A 634 -8.02 10.37 -28.96
CA PHE A 634 -7.64 10.59 -27.58
C PHE A 634 -8.83 10.35 -26.64
N ARG A 635 -8.56 9.77 -25.47
CA ARG A 635 -9.54 9.44 -24.44
C ARG A 635 -8.97 9.73 -23.07
N GLU A 636 -9.74 10.43 -22.25
CA GLU A 636 -9.36 10.78 -20.88
C GLU A 636 -9.15 9.53 -20.01
N LEU A 637 -7.97 9.41 -19.42
CA LEU A 637 -7.66 8.44 -18.35
C LEU A 637 -7.53 9.12 -16.98
N VAL A 638 -6.98 10.33 -16.95
CA VAL A 638 -6.71 11.06 -15.72
C VAL A 638 -7.22 12.48 -15.81
N SER A 639 -7.79 12.98 -14.72
CA SER A 639 -7.95 14.41 -14.45
C SER A 639 -7.19 14.78 -13.18
N CYS A 640 -6.46 15.88 -13.20
CA CYS A 640 -5.75 16.47 -12.07
C CYS A 640 -6.24 17.90 -11.86
N SER A 641 -6.72 18.22 -10.65
CA SER A 641 -7.32 19.52 -10.32
C SER A 641 -6.67 20.13 -9.09
N ASN A 642 -6.40 21.44 -9.14
CA ASN A 642 -6.13 22.22 -7.95
C ASN A 642 -7.41 22.97 -7.54
N CYS A 643 -7.96 22.63 -6.37
CA CYS A 643 -9.19 23.19 -5.85
C CYS A 643 -8.95 24.34 -4.86
N LEU A 644 -7.69 24.71 -4.62
CA LEU A 644 -7.29 25.72 -3.63
C LEU A 644 -8.04 25.49 -2.30
N ASN A 645 -8.61 26.54 -1.71
CA ASN A 645 -9.35 26.46 -0.46
C ASN A 645 -10.87 26.22 -0.63
N TYR A 646 -11.35 25.86 -1.83
CA TYR A 646 -12.79 25.77 -2.12
C TYR A 646 -13.48 24.64 -1.35
N GLN A 647 -12.84 23.47 -1.30
CA GLN A 647 -13.32 22.31 -0.53
C GLN A 647 -13.06 22.50 0.97
N SER A 648 -11.82 22.85 1.33
CA SER A 648 -11.38 22.99 2.72
C SER A 648 -12.19 24.02 3.50
N ARG A 649 -12.69 25.08 2.86
CA ARG A 649 -13.56 26.06 3.52
C ARG A 649 -14.89 25.47 3.98
N ARG A 650 -15.53 24.66 3.13
CA ARG A 650 -16.82 24.04 3.47
C ARG A 650 -16.66 22.97 4.53
N LEU A 651 -15.63 22.13 4.38
CA LEU A 651 -15.24 21.08 5.31
C LEU A 651 -14.59 21.63 6.59
N LYS A 652 -14.30 22.93 6.60
CA LYS A 652 -13.61 23.63 7.68
C LYS A 652 -12.25 23.02 8.04
N ILE A 653 -11.39 22.83 7.05
CA ILE A 653 -10.01 22.35 7.23
C ILE A 653 -9.07 23.55 7.26
N ARG A 654 -8.66 23.97 8.45
CA ARG A 654 -7.93 25.22 8.67
C ARG A 654 -6.42 25.02 8.62
N TYR A 655 -5.71 26.08 8.25
CA TYR A 655 -4.25 26.15 8.27
C TYR A 655 -3.76 26.89 9.53
N GLY A 656 -2.84 26.30 10.31
CA GLY A 656 -2.21 26.93 11.47
C GLY A 656 -2.83 26.59 12.84
N GLN A 657 -2.53 27.39 13.87
CA GLN A 657 -3.10 27.25 15.21
C GLN A 657 -4.30 28.18 15.42
N THR A 658 -5.09 27.90 16.47
CA THR A 658 -6.22 28.74 16.89
C THR A 658 -5.77 30.19 17.15
N LYS A 659 -6.52 31.11 16.53
CA LYS A 659 -6.30 32.56 16.39
C LYS A 659 -5.43 33.27 17.45
N LYS A 660 -4.50 34.12 16.95
CA LYS A 660 -4.22 35.42 17.57
C LYS A 660 -5.48 36.28 17.48
N LEU A 661 -5.83 37.01 18.56
CA LEU A 661 -7.00 37.90 18.58
C LEU A 661 -6.99 38.81 17.33
N ASN A 662 -8.07 38.77 16.53
CA ASN A 662 -8.36 39.61 15.35
C ASN A 662 -7.84 39.21 13.96
N GLU A 663 -7.17 38.07 13.77
CA GLU A 663 -6.81 37.58 12.41
C GLU A 663 -7.93 36.72 11.78
N GLY A 664 -8.00 36.71 10.44
CA GLY A 664 -8.90 35.87 9.64
C GLY A 664 -8.55 34.38 9.75
N VAL A 665 -9.50 33.50 9.44
CA VAL A 665 -9.21 32.04 9.41
C VAL A 665 -8.70 31.69 8.03
N GLU A 666 -7.49 31.13 7.96
CA GLU A 666 -6.92 30.58 6.74
C GLU A 666 -7.24 29.09 6.60
N TYR A 667 -7.37 28.65 5.36
CA TYR A 667 -7.73 27.28 5.01
C TYR A 667 -6.64 26.70 4.11
N VAL A 668 -6.38 25.40 4.27
CA VAL A 668 -5.41 24.67 3.44
C VAL A 668 -5.85 24.61 1.98
N HIS A 669 -4.92 24.37 1.07
CA HIS A 669 -5.25 24.05 -0.32
C HIS A 669 -5.41 22.54 -0.49
N MET A 670 -6.40 22.14 -1.29
CA MET A 670 -6.70 20.74 -1.59
C MET A 670 -6.61 20.48 -3.09
N LEU A 671 -6.02 19.36 -3.45
CA LEU A 671 -5.82 18.90 -4.81
C LEU A 671 -6.20 17.44 -4.93
N ASN A 672 -6.70 17.06 -6.11
CA ASN A 672 -7.04 15.68 -6.41
C ASN A 672 -6.65 15.33 -7.84
N ALA A 673 -6.15 14.11 -8.05
CA ALA A 673 -5.79 13.62 -9.35
C ALA A 673 -5.96 12.10 -9.46
N THR A 674 -6.53 11.62 -10.55
CA THR A 674 -6.57 10.19 -10.81
C THR A 674 -5.16 9.66 -11.08
N MET A 675 -4.76 8.60 -10.39
CA MET A 675 -3.56 7.84 -10.73
C MET A 675 -3.89 6.81 -11.80
N CYS A 676 -4.93 6.02 -11.55
CA CYS A 676 -5.40 5.00 -12.47
C CYS A 676 -6.88 4.71 -12.26
N ALA A 677 -7.68 4.78 -13.33
CA ALA A 677 -9.02 4.22 -13.40
C ALA A 677 -8.96 2.89 -14.17
N THR A 678 -9.05 1.77 -13.46
CA THR A 678 -8.62 0.43 -13.94
C THR A 678 -9.24 0.04 -15.27
N THR A 679 -10.56 0.12 -15.39
CA THR A 679 -11.30 -0.30 -16.59
C THR A 679 -10.91 0.50 -17.83
N ARG A 680 -10.69 1.81 -17.70
CA ARG A 680 -10.22 2.64 -18.83
C ARG A 680 -8.77 2.36 -19.18
N THR A 681 -7.91 2.14 -18.18
CA THR A 681 -6.51 1.78 -18.39
C THR A 681 -6.38 0.43 -19.07
N ILE A 682 -7.21 -0.57 -18.70
CA ILE A 682 -7.32 -1.85 -19.40
C ILE A 682 -7.66 -1.63 -20.86
N CYS A 683 -8.67 -0.82 -21.18
CA CYS A 683 -9.01 -0.50 -22.56
C CYS A 683 -7.83 0.13 -23.33
N ALA A 684 -7.08 1.03 -22.70
CA ALA A 684 -5.89 1.64 -23.30
C ALA A 684 -4.78 0.61 -23.56
N ILE A 685 -4.53 -0.29 -22.60
CA ILE A 685 -3.55 -1.37 -22.72
C ILE A 685 -3.94 -2.32 -23.86
N LEU A 686 -5.18 -2.81 -23.88
CA LEU A 686 -5.65 -3.71 -24.93
C LEU A 686 -5.42 -3.11 -26.32
N GLU A 687 -5.86 -1.87 -26.56
CA GLU A 687 -5.67 -1.26 -27.87
C GLU A 687 -4.20 -1.01 -28.21
N ASN A 688 -3.38 -0.55 -27.27
CA ASN A 688 -1.98 -0.23 -27.54
C ASN A 688 -1.09 -1.47 -27.67
N TYR A 689 -1.45 -2.61 -27.08
CA TYR A 689 -0.63 -3.82 -27.08
C TYR A 689 -1.17 -4.97 -27.93
N GLN A 690 -2.29 -4.78 -28.63
CA GLN A 690 -2.77 -5.77 -29.61
C GLN A 690 -1.71 -6.08 -30.69
N THR A 691 -1.67 -7.35 -31.11
CA THR A 691 -0.85 -7.89 -32.20
C THR A 691 -1.63 -8.96 -32.96
N GLU A 692 -1.14 -9.42 -34.10
CA GLU A 692 -1.77 -10.52 -34.87
C GLU A 692 -1.92 -11.80 -34.03
N ASP A 693 -0.96 -12.07 -33.11
CA ASP A 693 -0.96 -13.25 -32.23
C ASP A 693 -1.94 -13.17 -31.06
N VAL A 694 -2.36 -11.95 -30.64
CA VAL A 694 -3.37 -11.77 -29.58
C VAL A 694 -4.71 -12.41 -29.99
N ILE A 695 -4.88 -12.72 -31.28
CA ILE A 695 -6.04 -13.43 -31.86
C ILE A 695 -5.73 -14.89 -32.19
N PHE A 696 -4.46 -15.27 -32.42
CA PHE A 696 -4.09 -16.66 -32.73
C PHE A 696 -4.04 -17.56 -31.49
N LEU A 697 -3.77 -16.98 -30.30
CA LEU A 697 -3.67 -17.73 -29.03
C LEU A 697 -5.02 -18.28 -28.54
N TYR A 698 -6.15 -17.66 -28.92
CA TYR A 698 -7.47 -18.20 -28.60
C TYR A 698 -7.87 -19.38 -29.50
N GLN A 699 -7.38 -19.43 -30.75
CA GLN A 699 -7.84 -20.41 -31.75
C GLN A 699 -7.18 -21.80 -31.65
N MET A 700 -6.05 -21.96 -30.93
CA MET A 700 -5.34 -23.25 -30.89
C MET A 700 -5.43 -24.01 -29.55
N SER A 701 -5.81 -23.37 -28.44
CA SER A 701 -5.80 -24.01 -27.10
C SER A 701 -7.02 -23.74 -26.22
N GLY A 702 -7.91 -22.78 -26.55
CA GLY A 702 -9.02 -22.42 -25.67
C GLY A 702 -8.60 -21.70 -24.37
N GLU A 703 -7.34 -21.30 -24.25
CA GLU A 703 -6.79 -20.50 -23.16
C GLU A 703 -6.14 -19.24 -23.75
N PHE A 704 -6.53 -18.06 -23.28
CA PHE A 704 -5.86 -16.81 -23.62
C PHE A 704 -4.49 -16.75 -22.92
N ASP A 705 -3.40 -16.77 -23.68
CA ASP A 705 -2.04 -16.62 -23.15
C ASP A 705 -1.78 -15.14 -22.80
N PHE A 706 -2.42 -14.68 -21.72
CA PHE A 706 -2.25 -13.34 -21.10
C PHE A 706 -0.77 -13.00 -20.89
N ARG A 707 0.02 -14.04 -20.62
CA ARG A 707 1.49 -14.04 -20.64
C ARG A 707 2.04 -13.29 -21.84
N ALA A 708 1.62 -13.60 -23.07
CA ALA A 708 2.16 -12.98 -24.30
C ALA A 708 1.87 -11.48 -24.42
N LEU A 709 0.73 -11.01 -23.90
CA LEU A 709 0.38 -9.59 -23.84
C LEU A 709 1.22 -8.86 -22.80
N LEU A 710 1.40 -9.47 -21.62
CA LEU A 710 2.27 -8.97 -20.55
C LEU A 710 3.73 -8.95 -20.98
N LEU A 711 4.18 -9.95 -21.73
CA LEU A 711 5.51 -10.07 -22.32
C LEU A 711 5.79 -8.95 -23.33
N LYS A 712 4.78 -8.53 -24.10
CA LYS A 712 4.89 -7.37 -25.01
C LYS A 712 4.86 -6.02 -24.26
N ILE A 713 4.17 -5.93 -23.11
CA ILE A 713 4.28 -4.77 -22.18
C ILE A 713 5.66 -4.74 -21.53
N GLN A 714 6.20 -5.91 -21.19
CA GLN A 714 7.58 -6.06 -20.69
C GLN A 714 8.58 -5.58 -21.73
N ASP A 715 8.45 -5.91 -23.01
CA ASP A 715 9.42 -5.51 -24.03
C ASP A 715 9.63 -3.97 -24.15
N LEU A 716 8.69 -3.15 -23.67
CA LEU A 716 8.81 -1.68 -23.64
C LEU A 716 9.31 -1.09 -22.32
N LEU A 717 9.39 -1.91 -21.27
CA LEU A 717 9.89 -1.54 -19.95
C LEU A 717 11.42 -1.70 -19.88
N SER A 718 12.08 -0.91 -19.02
CA SER A 718 13.48 -1.19 -18.69
C SER A 718 13.59 -2.54 -17.98
N ASP A 719 14.74 -3.23 -18.04
CA ASP A 719 14.88 -4.58 -17.46
C ASP A 719 14.45 -4.63 -15.98
N ASN A 720 14.72 -3.59 -15.19
CA ASN A 720 14.26 -3.49 -13.80
C ASN A 720 12.74 -3.32 -13.64
N ASP A 721 12.09 -2.61 -14.57
CA ASP A 721 10.64 -2.37 -14.53
C ASP A 721 9.84 -3.57 -15.07
N ARG A 722 10.40 -4.33 -16.01
CA ARG A 722 9.85 -5.61 -16.52
C ARG A 722 9.59 -6.60 -15.41
N LEU A 723 10.59 -6.70 -14.53
CA LEU A 723 10.61 -7.65 -13.45
C LEU A 723 9.65 -7.19 -12.35
N ARG A 724 9.68 -5.91 -11.96
CA ARG A 724 8.66 -5.33 -11.05
C ARG A 724 7.23 -5.56 -11.54
N PHE A 725 6.99 -5.44 -12.84
CA PHE A 725 5.68 -5.67 -13.46
C PHE A 725 5.25 -7.15 -13.39
N LEU A 726 6.12 -8.10 -13.76
CA LEU A 726 5.87 -9.55 -13.61
C LEU A 726 5.53 -9.97 -12.18
N PHE A 727 6.22 -9.37 -11.20
CA PHE A 727 5.96 -9.61 -9.79
C PHE A 727 4.64 -9.02 -9.27
N LEU A 728 4.19 -7.91 -9.85
CA LEU A 728 2.92 -7.28 -9.51
C LEU A 728 1.70 -8.07 -10.01
N LEU A 729 1.87 -8.82 -11.10
CA LEU A 729 0.89 -9.78 -11.64
C LEU A 729 0.95 -11.12 -10.91
N GLY A 730 2.12 -11.42 -10.34
CA GLY A 730 2.44 -12.65 -9.66
C GLY A 730 2.19 -13.91 -10.45
N GLU A 731 2.51 -13.85 -11.73
CA GLU A 731 2.55 -15.03 -12.56
C GLU A 731 3.84 -15.82 -12.34
N ASP A 732 3.76 -17.13 -12.62
CA ASP A 732 4.92 -17.96 -12.88
C ASP A 732 5.65 -17.43 -14.12
N VAL A 733 6.87 -16.96 -13.94
CA VAL A 733 7.59 -16.25 -15.01
C VAL A 733 7.84 -17.18 -16.22
N PRO A 734 7.55 -16.74 -17.48
CA PRO A 734 7.83 -17.48 -18.72
C PRO A 734 9.14 -18.21 -18.75
N ARG A 735 9.13 -19.49 -19.17
CA ARG A 735 10.34 -20.32 -19.29
C ARG A 735 11.42 -19.65 -20.13
N TYR A 736 11.04 -18.96 -21.21
CA TYR A 736 12.00 -18.26 -22.05
C TYR A 736 12.57 -16.98 -21.42
N LEU A 737 11.89 -16.38 -20.43
CA LEU A 737 12.44 -15.31 -19.59
C LEU A 737 13.25 -15.85 -18.40
N ARG A 738 12.91 -17.04 -17.90
CA ARG A 738 13.79 -17.84 -17.00
C ARG A 738 15.09 -18.22 -17.68
N ASP A 739 15.09 -18.30 -19.00
CA ASP A 739 16.25 -18.62 -19.83
C ASP A 739 16.95 -17.37 -20.42
N ASP A 740 16.39 -16.16 -20.21
CA ASP A 740 17.03 -14.89 -20.59
C ASP A 740 18.11 -14.52 -19.54
N PRO A 741 19.40 -14.47 -19.91
CA PRO A 741 20.49 -14.20 -18.97
C PRO A 741 20.46 -12.79 -18.37
N SER A 742 19.77 -11.84 -19.01
CA SER A 742 19.72 -10.43 -18.60
C SER A 742 18.63 -10.12 -17.55
N LEU A 743 17.60 -10.97 -17.47
CA LEU A 743 16.44 -10.79 -16.58
C LEU A 743 16.47 -11.77 -15.38
N ASN A 744 17.32 -12.80 -15.44
CA ASN A 744 17.42 -13.91 -14.47
C ASN A 744 17.67 -13.48 -13.01
N GLY A 745 18.41 -12.39 -12.78
CA GLY A 745 18.72 -11.91 -11.42
C GLY A 745 17.51 -11.35 -10.68
N THR A 746 16.73 -10.50 -11.34
CA THR A 746 15.53 -9.93 -10.72
C THR A 746 14.37 -10.92 -10.73
N LEU A 747 14.32 -11.88 -11.67
CA LEU A 747 13.32 -12.95 -11.73
C LEU A 747 13.36 -13.81 -10.46
N ARG A 748 14.57 -14.13 -9.98
CA ARG A 748 14.81 -14.86 -8.73
C ARG A 748 14.50 -14.05 -7.47
N VAL A 749 14.69 -12.73 -7.50
CA VAL A 749 14.26 -11.84 -6.40
C VAL A 749 12.74 -11.83 -6.25
N LEU A 750 12.01 -11.97 -7.37
CA LEU A 750 10.55 -11.92 -7.41
C LEU A 750 9.90 -13.29 -7.17
N GLU A 751 10.52 -14.38 -7.63
CA GLU A 751 10.18 -15.75 -7.23
C GLU A 751 10.45 -15.95 -5.72
N SER A 752 11.52 -15.37 -5.16
CA SER A 752 11.74 -15.30 -3.70
C SER A 752 10.66 -14.49 -2.97
N LEU A 753 9.99 -13.55 -3.62
CA LEU A 753 8.93 -12.75 -3.02
C LEU A 753 7.57 -13.48 -3.13
N PHE A 754 7.41 -14.39 -4.09
CA PHE A 754 6.24 -15.26 -4.26
C PHE A 754 6.23 -16.47 -3.33
N GLU A 755 7.36 -17.17 -3.19
CA GLU A 755 7.50 -18.25 -2.18
C GLU A 755 7.37 -17.72 -0.74
N LYS A 756 7.44 -16.38 -0.57
CA LYS A 756 7.28 -15.63 0.68
C LYS A 756 5.92 -14.95 0.84
N ALA A 757 5.06 -14.94 -0.19
CA ALA A 757 3.72 -14.33 -0.13
C ALA A 757 2.72 -15.18 0.70
N ILE A 758 3.15 -16.36 1.13
CA ILE A 758 2.56 -17.08 2.25
C ILE A 758 3.32 -16.64 3.50
N ILE A 759 2.87 -15.54 4.11
CA ILE A 759 3.36 -14.92 5.35
C ILE A 759 4.87 -15.11 5.56
N SER A 760 5.69 -14.36 4.84
CA SER A 760 7.10 -14.25 5.23
C SER A 760 7.26 -13.32 6.44
N ASP A 761 8.29 -13.60 7.23
CA ASP A 761 8.74 -12.77 8.37
C ASP A 761 8.93 -11.28 7.99
N GLN A 762 9.05 -10.93 6.71
CA GLN A 762 9.17 -9.56 6.20
C GLN A 762 7.87 -8.74 6.24
N ASP A 763 6.70 -9.38 6.12
CA ASP A 763 5.39 -8.73 6.29
C ASP A 763 5.03 -8.63 7.78
N CYS A 764 5.46 -9.62 8.57
CA CYS A 764 5.53 -9.51 10.03
C CYS A 764 6.45 -8.36 10.45
N ASP A 765 7.54 -8.05 9.75
CA ASP A 765 8.38 -6.89 10.08
C ASP A 765 7.74 -5.56 9.78
N TYR A 766 6.92 -5.47 8.74
CA TYR A 766 6.14 -4.27 8.44
C TYR A 766 5.07 -4.07 9.53
N LEU A 767 4.39 -5.15 9.91
CA LEU A 767 3.45 -5.18 11.04
C LEU A 767 4.16 -4.92 12.38
N ILE A 768 5.34 -5.48 12.66
CA ILE A 768 6.13 -5.31 13.88
C ILE A 768 6.75 -3.90 13.97
N LYS A 769 7.20 -3.31 12.84
CA LYS A 769 7.66 -1.92 12.76
C LYS A 769 6.51 -0.94 12.98
N ALA A 770 5.33 -1.24 12.46
CA ALA A 770 4.14 -0.45 12.68
C ALA A 770 3.67 -0.59 14.15
N PHE A 771 3.68 -1.80 14.72
CA PHE A 771 3.44 -2.09 16.14
C PHE A 771 4.34 -1.32 17.12
N LYS A 772 5.62 -1.23 16.79
CA LYS A 772 6.62 -0.49 17.57
C LYS A 772 6.42 1.03 17.48
N LYS A 773 5.59 1.54 16.56
CA LYS A 773 5.34 2.97 16.32
C LYS A 773 4.35 3.58 17.32
N ILE A 774 3.50 2.77 17.99
CA ILE A 774 2.39 3.29 18.83
C ILE A 774 2.68 3.27 20.34
N HIS A 775 3.70 2.53 20.80
CA HIS A 775 4.04 2.47 22.23
C HIS A 775 5.15 3.40 22.71
N CYS A 776 5.53 4.43 21.95
CA CYS A 776 6.46 5.45 22.44
C CYS A 776 6.11 6.84 21.90
N ASN A 777 5.15 7.52 22.55
CA ASN A 777 5.28 8.97 22.73
C ASN A 777 6.44 9.22 23.69
N ASP A 778 7.67 9.18 23.16
CA ASP A 778 8.66 10.25 23.33
C ASP A 778 10.05 9.84 22.77
N ALA A 779 10.39 10.50 21.66
CA ALA A 779 11.68 11.12 21.39
C ALA A 779 13.02 10.35 21.43
N ALA A 780 13.11 9.05 21.68
CA ALA A 780 14.43 8.37 21.63
C ALA A 780 14.35 6.93 21.11
N LYS A 781 15.30 6.55 20.23
CA LYS A 781 15.55 5.18 19.70
C LYS A 781 14.74 4.77 18.46
N ARG A 782 14.91 5.49 17.36
CA ARG A 782 14.80 4.87 16.02
C ARG A 782 16.08 4.06 15.76
N LEU A 783 15.92 2.92 15.08
CA LEU A 783 16.94 2.03 14.46
C LEU A 783 17.26 0.74 15.24
N GLN A 784 16.53 -0.34 14.91
CA GLN A 784 16.86 -1.80 15.03
C GLN A 784 15.54 -2.56 14.83
N GLY A 785 15.28 -3.44 13.86
CA GLY A 785 16.04 -4.24 12.90
C GLY A 785 15.15 -5.47 12.61
N HIS A 786 15.19 -6.07 11.41
CA HIS A 786 14.79 -7.46 11.13
C HIS A 786 15.29 -7.90 9.72
N PRO A 787 15.47 -9.21 9.47
CA PRO A 787 16.64 -9.75 8.77
C PRO A 787 16.39 -10.10 7.29
N LEU A 788 17.42 -9.91 6.47
CA LEU A 788 17.45 -10.25 5.05
C LEU A 788 18.39 -11.45 4.82
N ARG A 789 17.90 -12.50 4.15
CA ARG A 789 18.75 -13.62 3.71
C ARG A 789 19.71 -13.17 2.61
N GLY A 790 20.98 -13.57 2.77
CA GLY A 790 22.10 -13.33 1.87
C GLY A 790 22.97 -12.17 2.34
N ASN A 791 24.05 -12.46 3.08
CA ASN A 791 25.26 -11.68 3.44
C ASN A 791 25.24 -10.14 3.33
N SER A 792 24.11 -9.50 3.57
CA SER A 792 23.90 -8.10 3.30
C SER A 792 23.12 -7.55 4.48
N ILE A 793 23.86 -6.87 5.34
CA ILE A 793 23.40 -6.43 6.64
C ILE A 793 23.44 -4.91 6.61
N ASP A 794 22.37 -4.27 7.07
CA ASP A 794 22.35 -2.82 7.29
C ASP A 794 23.04 -2.50 8.62
N ILE A 795 24.34 -2.27 8.57
CA ILE A 795 25.08 -1.73 9.72
C ILE A 795 24.95 -0.20 9.68
N TYR A 796 24.33 0.39 10.70
CA TYR A 796 24.16 1.85 10.74
C TYR A 796 25.53 2.56 10.63
N PRO A 797 25.64 3.68 9.87
CA PRO A 797 26.94 4.34 9.59
C PRO A 797 27.78 4.71 10.81
N ASN A 798 27.13 4.87 11.97
CA ASN A 798 27.77 5.25 13.24
C ASN A 798 27.83 4.11 14.27
N ALA A 799 27.58 2.85 13.87
CA ALA A 799 27.57 1.70 14.77
C ALA A 799 28.85 1.66 15.64
N ARG A 800 28.67 1.49 16.95
CA ARG A 800 29.76 1.32 17.91
C ARG A 800 29.92 -0.16 18.23
N TRP A 801 31.15 -0.65 18.19
CA TRP A 801 31.47 -2.06 18.40
C TRP A 801 31.93 -2.31 19.82
N GLN A 802 31.40 -3.36 20.44
CA GLN A 802 31.94 -3.86 21.69
C GLN A 802 33.39 -4.28 21.46
N GLN A 803 34.30 -3.72 22.24
CA GLN A 803 35.74 -3.96 22.05
C GLN A 803 36.17 -5.35 22.53
N ASN A 804 35.44 -5.97 23.46
CA ASN A 804 35.70 -7.32 23.94
C ASN A 804 34.92 -8.34 23.10
N GLY A 805 35.61 -9.24 22.43
CA GLY A 805 35.05 -10.35 21.68
C GLY A 805 34.75 -11.56 22.55
N LEU A 806 33.73 -12.31 22.15
CA LEU A 806 33.39 -13.61 22.72
C LEU A 806 34.04 -14.70 21.86
N THR A 807 34.87 -15.56 22.44
CA THR A 807 35.38 -16.74 21.74
C THR A 807 34.25 -17.73 21.50
N VAL A 808 33.93 -17.99 20.22
CA VAL A 808 32.81 -18.85 19.79
C VAL A 808 33.26 -20.16 19.14
N ALA A 809 34.51 -20.24 18.69
CA ALA A 809 35.14 -21.48 18.23
C ALA A 809 36.64 -21.46 18.54
N GLY A 810 37.21 -22.63 18.87
CA GLY A 810 38.61 -22.79 19.30
C GLY A 810 38.85 -22.26 20.73
N LYS A 811 39.34 -23.09 21.64
CA LYS A 811 39.61 -22.72 23.05
C LYS A 811 40.87 -21.86 23.27
N ASN A 812 41.22 -20.95 22.35
CA ASN A 812 42.46 -20.13 22.40
C ASN A 812 43.74 -20.97 22.54
N ARG A 813 43.75 -22.19 22.01
CA ARG A 813 44.90 -23.09 22.07
C ARG A 813 44.97 -23.88 20.79
N GLN A 814 46.18 -23.99 20.26
CA GLN A 814 46.47 -24.86 19.15
C GLN A 814 46.16 -26.32 19.53
N GLY A 815 45.51 -27.05 18.64
CA GLY A 815 45.37 -28.50 18.79
C GLY A 815 44.43 -29.10 17.75
N ASN A 816 44.21 -30.41 17.84
CA ASN A 816 43.40 -31.18 16.91
C ASN A 816 42.14 -31.80 17.55
N GLU A 817 41.91 -31.58 18.84
CA GLU A 817 40.64 -31.93 19.49
C GLU A 817 39.47 -31.21 18.81
N ILE A 818 38.25 -31.71 19.00
CA ILE A 818 37.07 -31.19 18.32
C ILE A 818 36.62 -29.80 18.83
N ASN A 819 37.14 -29.38 19.97
CA ASN A 819 36.95 -28.04 20.55
C ASN A 819 38.16 -27.11 20.30
N GLN A 820 39.18 -27.59 19.57
CA GLN A 820 40.41 -26.88 19.24
C GLN A 820 40.50 -26.64 17.73
N LEU A 821 41.24 -25.61 17.38
CA LEU A 821 41.60 -25.25 16.01
C LEU A 821 43.13 -25.15 15.94
N SER A 822 43.70 -25.28 14.75
CA SER A 822 45.13 -25.13 14.46
C SER A 822 45.30 -24.30 13.20
N ASN A 823 45.70 -23.03 13.39
CA ASN A 823 45.80 -22.00 12.36
C ASN A 823 44.52 -21.88 11.49
N PRO A 824 43.34 -21.61 12.10
CA PRO A 824 42.12 -21.42 11.34
C PRO A 824 42.26 -20.23 10.39
N PHE A 825 41.56 -20.29 9.24
CA PHE A 825 41.71 -19.28 8.19
C PHE A 825 40.36 -18.69 7.76
N GLY A 826 39.71 -19.23 6.72
CA GLY A 826 38.38 -18.80 6.31
C GLY A 826 37.28 -19.31 7.24
N LEU A 827 36.19 -18.55 7.28
CA LEU A 827 34.97 -18.95 7.96
C LEU A 827 33.73 -18.57 7.15
N TYR A 828 32.64 -19.28 7.40
CA TYR A 828 31.31 -18.90 6.96
C TYR A 828 30.33 -19.04 8.12
N VAL A 829 29.47 -18.03 8.30
CA VAL A 829 28.38 -18.06 9.29
C VAL A 829 27.06 -18.20 8.53
N ASP A 830 26.34 -19.29 8.77
CA ASP A 830 25.04 -19.54 8.14
C ASP A 830 23.89 -18.82 8.87
N ASP A 831 22.70 -18.77 8.25
CA ASP A 831 21.54 -18.02 8.74
C ASP A 831 21.10 -18.51 10.13
N ASP A 832 21.29 -19.80 10.43
CA ASP A 832 20.99 -20.42 11.72
C ASP A 832 22.09 -20.18 12.80
N GLN A 833 23.06 -19.30 12.51
CA GLN A 833 24.26 -19.02 13.31
C GLN A 833 25.22 -20.21 13.46
N THR A 834 25.11 -21.22 12.59
CA THR A 834 26.12 -22.28 12.50
C THR A 834 27.39 -21.73 11.82
N ILE A 835 28.55 -22.01 12.42
CA ILE A 835 29.86 -21.53 11.96
C ILE A 835 30.62 -22.69 11.33
N TYR A 836 31.07 -22.51 10.09
CA TYR A 836 32.01 -23.41 9.43
C TYR A 836 33.38 -22.75 9.41
N VAL A 837 34.40 -23.45 9.92
CA VAL A 837 35.77 -22.92 10.00
C VAL A 837 36.72 -23.84 9.23
N ALA A 838 37.51 -23.26 8.34
CA ALA A 838 38.62 -23.95 7.69
C ALA A 838 39.79 -24.07 8.69
N ASP A 839 39.98 -25.28 9.22
CA ASP A 839 41.00 -25.61 10.21
C ASP A 839 42.27 -26.10 9.50
N ARG A 840 43.02 -25.12 8.97
CA ARG A 840 44.06 -25.30 7.95
C ARG A 840 45.06 -26.41 8.28
N TRP A 841 45.72 -26.35 9.43
CA TRP A 841 46.79 -27.30 9.79
C TRP A 841 46.26 -28.65 10.31
N ASN A 842 44.97 -28.76 10.55
CA ASN A 842 44.32 -30.04 10.82
C ASN A 842 43.66 -30.65 9.56
N HIS A 843 43.80 -29.99 8.40
CA HIS A 843 43.31 -30.48 7.11
C HIS A 843 41.82 -30.85 7.12
N ARG A 844 41.00 -30.02 7.76
CA ARG A 844 39.57 -30.28 7.97
C ARG A 844 38.73 -28.99 7.97
N VAL A 845 37.43 -29.15 7.80
CA VAL A 845 36.43 -28.12 8.11
C VAL A 845 35.61 -28.60 9.29
N VAL A 846 35.44 -27.72 10.27
CA VAL A 846 34.72 -28.03 11.50
C VAL A 846 33.51 -27.09 11.64
N GLU A 847 32.36 -27.68 11.94
CA GLU A 847 31.08 -27.03 12.18
C GLU A 847 30.90 -26.76 13.68
N TRP A 848 30.50 -25.55 14.05
CA TRP A 848 30.03 -25.20 15.39
C TRP A 848 28.60 -24.68 15.31
N LYS A 849 27.66 -25.41 15.91
CA LYS A 849 26.28 -24.93 16.09
C LYS A 849 26.22 -23.85 17.16
N TRP A 850 25.18 -23.02 17.09
CA TRP A 850 24.96 -21.96 18.06
C TRP A 850 24.99 -22.47 19.51
N GLY A 851 25.83 -21.86 20.34
CA GLY A 851 26.02 -22.21 21.75
C GLY A 851 26.83 -23.49 22.02
N ALA A 852 27.32 -24.19 20.99
CA ALA A 852 28.13 -25.38 21.18
C ALA A 852 29.53 -25.06 21.72
N THR A 853 30.02 -25.86 22.66
CA THR A 853 31.38 -25.73 23.24
C THR A 853 32.43 -26.60 22.54
N SER A 854 32.00 -27.39 21.56
CA SER A 854 32.80 -28.29 20.73
C SER A 854 32.17 -28.39 19.34
N GLY A 855 33.00 -28.54 18.31
CA GLY A 855 32.53 -28.61 16.93
C GLY A 855 32.18 -30.03 16.47
N GLN A 856 32.02 -30.19 15.17
CA GLN A 856 31.90 -31.45 14.46
C GLN A 856 32.69 -31.38 13.16
N VAL A 857 33.53 -32.37 12.87
CA VAL A 857 34.23 -32.42 11.57
C VAL A 857 33.20 -32.75 10.50
N VAL A 858 33.05 -31.85 9.52
CA VAL A 858 32.07 -31.97 8.43
C VAL A 858 32.72 -32.17 7.06
N ALA A 859 34.02 -31.89 6.92
CA ALA A 859 34.81 -32.23 5.74
C ALA A 859 36.28 -32.47 6.11
N GLY A 860 36.95 -33.38 5.41
CA GLY A 860 38.35 -33.75 5.68
C GLY A 860 38.55 -34.46 7.03
N GLY A 861 39.70 -34.21 7.68
CA GLY A 861 40.04 -34.82 8.98
C GLY A 861 40.59 -36.25 8.94
N ASN A 862 40.77 -36.81 7.74
CA ASN A 862 41.34 -38.16 7.52
C ASN A 862 42.82 -38.10 7.11
N GLY A 863 43.57 -37.17 7.71
CA GLY A 863 44.95 -36.86 7.35
C GLY A 863 45.06 -35.98 6.09
N GLU A 864 46.27 -35.45 5.89
CA GLU A 864 46.62 -34.67 4.71
C GLU A 864 46.63 -35.56 3.46
N GLY A 865 45.98 -35.12 2.38
CA GLY A 865 46.08 -35.79 1.09
C GLY A 865 45.05 -35.32 0.07
N SER A 866 45.11 -35.89 -1.13
CA SER A 866 44.25 -35.54 -2.27
C SER A 866 43.08 -36.52 -2.49
N GLY A 867 42.93 -37.53 -1.62
CA GLY A 867 41.82 -38.48 -1.68
C GLY A 867 40.45 -37.79 -1.56
N ALA A 868 39.39 -38.44 -2.01
CA ALA A 868 38.04 -37.87 -1.97
C ALA A 868 37.54 -37.60 -0.54
N HIS A 869 38.09 -38.28 0.47
CA HIS A 869 37.78 -38.10 1.89
C HIS A 869 38.86 -37.28 2.65
N GLN A 870 39.79 -36.66 1.92
CA GLN A 870 40.91 -35.88 2.47
C GLN A 870 40.91 -34.45 1.92
N LEU A 871 41.48 -33.53 2.71
CA LEU A 871 41.82 -32.17 2.30
C LEU A 871 43.31 -31.95 2.59
N SER A 872 43.93 -30.92 2.01
CA SER A 872 45.26 -30.44 2.37
C SER A 872 45.30 -28.91 2.44
N GLU A 873 45.50 -28.39 3.65
CA GLU A 873 45.49 -26.96 3.99
C GLU A 873 44.24 -26.23 3.45
N PRO A 874 43.03 -26.56 3.94
CA PRO A 874 41.84 -25.81 3.56
C PRO A 874 41.98 -24.36 4.03
N LEU A 875 41.88 -23.42 3.10
CA LEU A 875 42.04 -22.00 3.41
C LEU A 875 40.72 -21.26 3.54
N ASP A 876 39.70 -21.66 2.79
CA ASP A 876 38.41 -20.99 2.83
C ASP A 876 37.28 -21.99 2.64
N VAL A 877 36.13 -21.65 3.22
CA VAL A 877 34.91 -22.45 3.14
C VAL A 877 33.71 -21.53 3.02
N ILE A 878 32.84 -21.81 2.07
CA ILE A 878 31.53 -21.17 1.95
C ILE A 878 30.43 -22.22 1.80
N VAL A 879 29.19 -21.83 2.04
CA VAL A 879 28.02 -22.71 1.90
C VAL A 879 27.34 -22.44 0.56
N ASP A 880 27.20 -23.48 -0.26
CA ASP A 880 26.26 -23.54 -1.39
C ASP A 880 24.92 -24.06 -0.85
N LYS A 881 24.00 -23.13 -0.53
CA LYS A 881 22.69 -23.43 0.06
C LYS A 881 21.78 -24.19 -0.90
N GLU A 882 21.86 -23.92 -2.20
CA GLU A 882 21.02 -24.59 -3.20
C GLU A 882 21.30 -26.09 -3.26
N ARG A 883 22.57 -26.48 -3.12
CA ARG A 883 23.00 -27.89 -3.17
C ARG A 883 23.20 -28.53 -1.79
N ASP A 884 22.90 -27.80 -0.71
CA ASP A 884 23.21 -28.18 0.67
C ASP A 884 24.65 -28.73 0.81
N SER A 885 25.62 -27.97 0.30
CA SER A 885 27.03 -28.39 0.23
C SER A 885 28.01 -27.28 0.66
N LEU A 886 29.18 -27.68 1.14
CA LEU A 886 30.32 -26.82 1.42
C LEU A 886 31.17 -26.71 0.15
N ILE A 887 31.63 -25.50 -0.17
CA ILE A 887 32.66 -25.27 -1.18
C ILE A 887 33.94 -24.89 -0.45
N ILE A 888 35.03 -25.62 -0.70
CA ILE A 888 36.25 -25.54 0.09
C ILE A 888 37.45 -25.29 -0.83
N CYS A 889 38.28 -24.28 -0.49
CA CYS A 889 39.58 -24.09 -1.12
C CYS A 889 40.55 -25.13 -0.56
N ASP A 890 40.86 -26.17 -1.33
CA ASP A 890 41.82 -27.21 -0.96
C ASP A 890 43.20 -26.85 -1.55
N ARG A 891 43.87 -25.90 -0.89
CA ARG A 891 44.96 -25.09 -1.45
C ARG A 891 46.16 -25.93 -1.90
N SER A 892 46.66 -26.82 -1.04
CA SER A 892 47.86 -27.61 -1.34
C SER A 892 47.60 -28.66 -2.42
N ASN A 893 46.34 -29.10 -2.57
CA ASN A 893 45.90 -29.95 -3.66
C ASN A 893 45.55 -29.17 -4.94
N THR A 894 45.67 -27.84 -4.95
CA THR A 894 45.41 -26.96 -6.10
C THR A 894 44.01 -27.14 -6.71
N ARG A 895 43.00 -27.27 -5.84
CA ARG A 895 41.62 -27.56 -6.27
C ARG A 895 40.58 -26.86 -5.39
N VAL A 896 39.36 -26.79 -5.91
CA VAL A 896 38.16 -26.45 -5.14
C VAL A 896 37.29 -27.70 -5.04
N VAL A 897 36.85 -28.01 -3.83
CA VAL A 897 36.07 -29.22 -3.52
C VAL A 897 34.66 -28.84 -3.10
N ARG A 898 33.66 -29.53 -3.65
CA ARG A 898 32.28 -29.54 -3.14
C ARG A 898 32.09 -30.72 -2.20
N TRP A 899 31.63 -30.48 -0.99
CA TRP A 899 31.41 -31.51 0.03
C TRP A 899 29.96 -31.46 0.54
N PRO A 900 29.22 -32.57 0.61
CA PRO A 900 27.85 -32.54 1.14
C PRO A 900 27.84 -32.07 2.61
N ARG A 901 26.96 -31.12 2.97
CA ARG A 901 26.88 -30.61 4.36
C ARG A 901 26.38 -31.66 5.34
N ARG A 902 25.57 -32.61 4.87
CA ARG A 902 24.92 -33.64 5.69
C ARG A 902 25.26 -35.02 5.15
N ASN A 903 25.65 -35.93 6.05
CA ASN A 903 25.91 -37.35 5.75
C ASN A 903 26.94 -37.63 4.63
N GLY A 904 27.78 -36.65 4.28
CA GLY A 904 28.81 -36.78 3.26
C GLY A 904 30.13 -37.29 3.82
N THR A 905 30.64 -38.40 3.29
CA THR A 905 31.94 -38.98 3.67
C THR A 905 33.08 -38.62 2.70
N SER A 906 32.76 -37.98 1.58
CA SER A 906 33.73 -37.58 0.56
C SER A 906 33.26 -36.33 -0.20
N GLY A 907 34.22 -35.57 -0.71
CA GLY A 907 34.02 -34.41 -1.57
C GLY A 907 34.39 -34.66 -3.03
N GLU A 908 33.77 -33.89 -3.91
CA GLU A 908 33.98 -33.88 -5.35
C GLU A 908 34.86 -32.69 -5.75
N THR A 909 35.88 -32.93 -6.58
CA THR A 909 36.67 -31.82 -7.15
C THR A 909 35.86 -31.12 -8.24
N ILE A 910 35.51 -29.86 -8.02
CA ILE A 910 34.72 -29.06 -8.96
C ILE A 910 35.56 -28.11 -9.82
N ILE A 911 36.75 -27.74 -9.34
CA ILE A 911 37.74 -26.95 -10.10
C ILE A 911 39.12 -27.50 -9.78
N SER A 912 39.96 -27.72 -10.79
CA SER A 912 41.33 -28.22 -10.66
C SER A 912 42.34 -27.23 -11.23
N ASN A 913 43.63 -27.41 -10.88
CA ASN A 913 44.74 -26.56 -11.32
C ASN A 913 44.57 -25.08 -10.96
N ILE A 914 44.01 -24.82 -9.77
CA ILE A 914 43.79 -23.48 -9.25
C ILE A 914 44.41 -23.34 -7.87
N TYR A 915 45.19 -22.28 -7.66
CA TYR A 915 45.77 -21.97 -6.36
C TYR A 915 44.77 -21.15 -5.52
N CYS A 916 43.67 -21.80 -5.15
CA CYS A 916 42.54 -21.21 -4.42
C CYS A 916 42.95 -20.72 -3.03
N VAL A 917 42.68 -19.45 -2.73
CA VAL A 917 42.89 -18.85 -1.39
C VAL A 917 41.66 -18.15 -0.82
N GLY A 918 40.69 -17.78 -1.66
CA GLY A 918 39.45 -17.13 -1.24
C GLY A 918 38.29 -17.51 -2.15
N LEU A 919 37.11 -17.63 -1.57
CA LEU A 919 35.86 -18.01 -2.21
C LEU A 919 34.77 -16.98 -1.92
N ALA A 920 33.99 -16.66 -2.95
CA ALA A 920 32.71 -16.02 -2.77
C ALA A 920 31.69 -16.65 -3.72
N MET A 921 30.44 -16.65 -3.33
CA MET A 921 29.34 -17.07 -4.20
C MET A 921 28.32 -15.94 -4.23
N ASP A 922 27.92 -15.53 -5.42
CA ASP A 922 26.84 -14.58 -5.57
C ASP A 922 25.47 -15.25 -5.44
N GLU A 923 24.42 -14.44 -5.36
CA GLU A 923 23.03 -14.91 -5.27
C GLU A 923 22.56 -15.74 -6.46
N ASN A 924 23.28 -15.70 -7.59
CA ASN A 924 23.00 -16.51 -8.76
C ASN A 924 23.67 -17.90 -8.72
N GLY A 925 24.48 -18.16 -7.68
CA GLY A 925 25.26 -19.38 -7.53
C GLY A 925 26.56 -19.40 -8.33
N SER A 926 27.02 -18.26 -8.86
CA SER A 926 28.32 -18.16 -9.54
C SER A 926 29.44 -18.16 -8.51
N LEU A 927 30.44 -19.00 -8.73
CA LEU A 927 31.56 -19.16 -7.80
C LEU A 927 32.73 -18.27 -8.22
N TYR A 928 33.18 -17.40 -7.33
CA TYR A 928 34.34 -16.54 -7.50
C TYR A 928 35.50 -17.14 -6.72
N VAL A 929 36.59 -17.41 -7.43
CA VAL A 929 37.76 -18.07 -6.86
C VAL A 929 38.98 -17.18 -7.08
N VAL A 930 39.69 -16.88 -5.99
CA VAL A 930 40.96 -16.18 -6.05
C VAL A 930 42.07 -17.17 -6.36
N ASP A 931 42.78 -16.96 -7.48
CA ASP A 931 44.03 -17.64 -7.79
C ASP A 931 45.21 -16.71 -7.46
N TYR A 932 45.82 -16.89 -6.30
CA TYR A 932 46.88 -15.99 -5.84
C TYR A 932 48.14 -16.05 -6.70
N ARG A 933 48.42 -17.19 -7.34
CA ARG A 933 49.62 -17.36 -8.19
C ARG A 933 49.47 -16.65 -9.52
N LYS A 934 48.27 -16.66 -10.08
CA LYS A 934 47.94 -15.91 -11.31
C LYS A 934 47.56 -14.45 -11.04
N ALA A 935 47.44 -14.06 -9.77
CA ALA A 935 47.02 -12.73 -9.35
C ALA A 935 45.70 -12.30 -10.00
N GLU A 936 44.71 -13.19 -9.93
CA GLU A 936 43.41 -13.01 -10.56
C GLU A 936 42.27 -13.56 -9.71
N VAL A 937 41.07 -13.06 -9.97
CA VAL A 937 39.81 -13.66 -9.51
C VAL A 937 39.07 -14.17 -10.73
N ARG A 938 38.68 -15.45 -10.70
CA ARG A 938 37.90 -16.09 -11.76
C ARG A 938 36.48 -16.35 -11.28
N ARG A 939 35.50 -15.98 -12.10
CA ARG A 939 34.09 -16.33 -11.93
C ARG A 939 33.78 -17.58 -12.72
N TYR A 940 33.22 -18.59 -12.08
CA TYR A 940 32.76 -19.84 -12.67
C TYR A 940 31.24 -19.87 -12.63
N GLN A 941 30.61 -19.94 -13.80
CA GLN A 941 29.19 -20.23 -13.90
C GLN A 941 28.93 -21.73 -13.74
N ARG A 942 27.67 -22.11 -13.50
CA ARG A 942 27.28 -23.51 -13.28
C ARG A 942 27.70 -24.39 -14.46
N GLY A 943 28.54 -25.39 -14.20
CA GLY A 943 29.03 -26.34 -15.21
C GLY A 943 30.24 -25.85 -16.01
N GLU A 944 30.73 -24.63 -15.75
CA GLU A 944 31.92 -24.08 -16.39
C GLU A 944 33.20 -24.63 -15.72
N SER A 945 34.17 -25.11 -16.50
CA SER A 945 35.43 -25.67 -15.99
C SER A 945 36.63 -24.71 -16.07
N GLN A 946 36.54 -23.66 -16.89
CA GLN A 946 37.65 -22.72 -17.11
C GLN A 946 37.48 -21.42 -16.32
N GLY A 947 36.26 -20.91 -16.16
CA GLY A 947 35.98 -19.66 -15.47
C GLY A 947 36.51 -18.43 -16.22
N THR A 948 35.86 -17.30 -16.04
CA THR A 948 36.22 -16.01 -16.65
C THR A 948 36.96 -15.13 -15.65
N VAL A 949 38.06 -14.50 -16.06
CA VAL A 949 38.79 -13.52 -15.21
C VAL A 949 37.93 -12.26 -15.04
N VAL A 950 37.63 -11.89 -13.80
CA VAL A 950 36.78 -10.74 -13.43
C VAL A 950 37.50 -9.66 -12.63
N ALA A 951 38.68 -9.96 -12.07
CA ALA A 951 39.59 -8.99 -11.47
C ALA A 951 41.04 -9.46 -11.62
N GLY A 952 41.97 -8.54 -11.86
CA GLY A 952 43.38 -8.85 -12.10
C GLY A 952 43.64 -9.55 -13.44
N GLY A 953 44.57 -10.52 -13.45
CA GLY A 953 44.91 -11.32 -14.64
C GLY A 953 45.91 -10.68 -15.61
N ASN A 954 46.40 -9.47 -15.34
CA ASN A 954 47.38 -8.76 -16.16
C ASN A 954 48.79 -8.76 -15.53
N GLU A 955 49.26 -9.95 -15.13
CA GLU A 955 50.48 -10.15 -14.33
C GLU A 955 50.41 -9.56 -12.91
N SER A 956 51.28 -10.04 -12.03
CA SER A 956 51.38 -9.52 -10.66
C SER A 956 51.97 -8.10 -10.66
N GLY A 957 51.30 -7.16 -10.01
CA GLY A 957 51.75 -5.77 -9.95
C GLY A 957 50.81 -4.87 -9.16
N ASN A 958 51.02 -3.55 -9.23
CA ASN A 958 50.32 -2.55 -8.40
C ASN A 958 49.46 -1.55 -9.20
N ARG A 959 49.35 -1.71 -10.52
CA ARG A 959 48.44 -0.92 -11.36
C ARG A 959 46.98 -1.21 -11.01
N LEU A 960 46.05 -0.38 -11.50
CA LEU A 960 44.62 -0.54 -11.20
C LEU A 960 43.97 -1.75 -11.89
N ASP A 961 44.61 -2.29 -12.91
CA ASP A 961 44.25 -3.52 -13.63
C ASP A 961 45.03 -4.75 -13.17
N GLN A 962 45.85 -4.62 -12.11
CA GLN A 962 46.71 -5.66 -11.56
C GLN A 962 46.43 -5.91 -10.07
N LEU A 963 46.72 -7.13 -9.63
CA LEU A 963 46.73 -7.55 -8.24
C LEU A 963 48.12 -8.11 -7.90
N SER A 964 48.49 -8.20 -6.63
CA SER A 964 49.71 -8.84 -6.17
C SER A 964 49.45 -9.66 -4.90
N ILE A 965 49.47 -10.98 -5.07
CA ILE A 965 49.12 -11.95 -4.03
C ILE A 965 47.72 -11.67 -3.45
N PRO A 966 46.65 -11.65 -4.27
CA PRO A 966 45.30 -11.46 -3.73
C PRO A 966 44.94 -12.61 -2.79
N GLN A 967 44.27 -12.33 -1.67
CA GLN A 967 44.00 -13.32 -0.62
C GLN A 967 42.52 -13.65 -0.44
N TYR A 968 41.65 -12.64 -0.51
CA TYR A 968 40.23 -12.80 -0.21
C TYR A 968 39.37 -12.10 -1.26
N VAL A 969 38.14 -12.59 -1.42
CA VAL A 969 37.15 -12.00 -2.32
C VAL A 969 35.81 -11.85 -1.63
N PHE A 970 35.15 -10.73 -1.88
CA PHE A 970 33.75 -10.52 -1.56
C PHE A 970 33.04 -10.03 -2.82
N VAL A 971 31.80 -10.47 -3.02
CA VAL A 971 30.98 -10.03 -4.15
C VAL A 971 29.69 -9.42 -3.60
N ASP A 972 29.43 -8.16 -3.96
CA ASP A 972 28.18 -7.49 -3.59
C ASP A 972 27.03 -7.85 -4.53
N ARG A 973 25.81 -7.43 -4.17
CA ARG A 973 24.58 -7.66 -4.98
C ARG A 973 24.61 -7.05 -6.38
N ASN A 974 25.51 -6.09 -6.64
CA ASN A 974 25.69 -5.51 -7.97
C ASN A 974 26.78 -6.25 -8.76
N HIS A 975 27.11 -7.49 -8.36
CA HIS A 975 28.19 -8.30 -8.89
C HIS A 975 29.57 -7.59 -8.87
N SER A 976 29.75 -6.60 -7.99
CA SER A 976 31.06 -5.96 -7.86
C SER A 976 31.98 -6.82 -7.01
N VAL A 977 33.19 -7.05 -7.51
CA VAL A 977 34.20 -7.90 -6.89
C VAL A 977 35.15 -7.04 -6.06
N TYR A 978 35.19 -7.28 -4.76
CA TYR A 978 36.13 -6.67 -3.82
C TYR A 978 37.22 -7.68 -3.52
N VAL A 979 38.47 -7.29 -3.74
CA VAL A 979 39.62 -8.17 -3.58
C VAL A 979 40.60 -7.53 -2.62
N SER A 980 41.02 -8.28 -1.60
CA SER A 980 42.16 -7.88 -0.78
C SER A 980 43.45 -8.16 -1.52
N ASP A 981 44.14 -7.08 -1.86
CA ASP A 981 45.38 -7.07 -2.63
C ASP A 981 46.55 -6.99 -1.63
N TRP A 982 46.84 -8.13 -1.01
CA TRP A 982 47.63 -8.27 0.21
C TRP A 982 48.98 -7.54 0.13
N ARG A 983 49.79 -7.84 -0.91
CA ARG A 983 51.14 -7.27 -1.05
C ARG A 983 51.12 -5.78 -1.41
N ASN A 984 50.02 -5.29 -1.97
CA ASN A 984 49.84 -3.87 -2.29
C ASN A 984 49.13 -3.10 -1.16
N HIS A 985 48.84 -3.77 -0.03
CA HIS A 985 48.27 -3.17 1.16
C HIS A 985 46.99 -2.34 0.89
N ARG A 986 46.10 -2.90 0.06
CA ARG A 986 44.87 -2.24 -0.38
C ARG A 986 43.73 -3.23 -0.62
N VAL A 987 42.51 -2.72 -0.63
CA VAL A 987 41.32 -3.42 -1.14
C VAL A 987 40.88 -2.72 -2.41
N MET A 988 40.69 -3.51 -3.45
CA MET A 988 40.31 -3.04 -4.78
C MET A 988 38.91 -3.54 -5.14
N LYS A 989 38.09 -2.68 -5.75
CA LYS A 989 36.75 -3.01 -6.24
C LYS A 989 36.73 -2.99 -7.78
N TRP A 990 36.27 -4.06 -8.39
CA TRP A 990 35.93 -4.11 -9.82
C TRP A 990 34.41 -4.15 -9.97
N MET A 991 33.88 -3.26 -10.80
CA MET A 991 32.48 -3.34 -11.25
C MET A 991 32.39 -4.38 -12.36
N GLU A 992 31.21 -4.98 -12.57
CA GLU A 992 31.04 -5.98 -13.61
C GLU A 992 31.47 -5.45 -14.99
N GLY A 993 32.28 -6.23 -15.70
CA GLY A 993 32.84 -5.87 -17.01
C GLY A 993 33.99 -4.85 -16.99
N ALA A 994 34.36 -4.30 -15.83
CA ALA A 994 35.42 -3.29 -15.74
C ALA A 994 36.81 -3.87 -16.08
N LYS A 995 37.61 -3.11 -16.85
CA LYS A 995 39.00 -3.48 -17.20
C LYS A 995 40.03 -3.11 -16.13
N GLN A 996 39.67 -2.21 -15.21
CA GLN A 996 40.50 -1.78 -14.09
C GLN A 996 39.60 -1.58 -12.86
N GLY A 997 40.15 -1.78 -11.68
CA GLY A 997 39.48 -1.59 -10.41
C GLY A 997 39.71 -0.19 -9.83
N ILE A 998 39.04 0.07 -8.71
CA ILE A 998 39.23 1.27 -7.89
C ILE A 998 39.68 0.89 -6.49
N VAL A 999 40.60 1.65 -5.91
CA VAL A 999 41.01 1.47 -4.52
C VAL A 999 39.87 1.96 -3.60
N VAL A 1000 39.33 1.06 -2.79
CA VAL A 1000 38.23 1.38 -1.85
C VAL A 1000 38.68 1.40 -0.39
N ALA A 1001 39.82 0.79 -0.08
CA ALA A 1001 40.52 0.93 1.20
C ALA A 1001 42.03 0.74 1.01
N GLY A 1002 42.86 1.44 1.79
CA GLY A 1002 44.32 1.30 1.74
C GLY A 1002 45.03 1.96 0.53
N GLY A 1003 46.22 1.46 0.18
CA GLY A 1003 47.10 1.96 -0.90
C GLY A 1003 48.04 3.15 -0.64
N LYS A 1004 48.25 3.62 0.60
CA LYS A 1004 49.03 4.82 0.99
C LYS A 1004 50.17 4.60 2.03
N GLY A 1005 50.63 3.37 2.30
CA GLY A 1005 51.69 3.06 3.30
C GLY A 1005 51.51 1.68 3.98
N GLU A 1006 51.82 1.53 5.27
CA GLU A 1006 51.50 0.30 6.03
C GLU A 1006 50.88 0.56 7.41
N ASN A 1007 50.93 1.82 7.89
CA ASN A 1007 50.52 2.20 9.24
C ASN A 1007 49.55 3.40 9.22
N GLY A 1008 48.63 3.47 10.20
CA GLY A 1008 47.70 4.59 10.38
C GLY A 1008 46.29 4.36 9.82
N LEU A 1009 45.40 5.35 9.94
CA LEU A 1009 43.96 5.19 9.61
C LEU A 1009 43.62 5.38 8.12
N THR A 1010 44.55 5.88 7.31
CA THR A 1010 44.35 5.99 5.85
C THR A 1010 44.81 4.74 5.13
N GLN A 1011 45.27 3.72 5.88
CA GLN A 1011 46.03 2.63 5.32
C GLN A 1011 45.80 1.28 5.99
N LEU A 1012 46.15 0.22 5.26
CA LEU A 1012 46.14 -1.19 5.65
C LEU A 1012 47.58 -1.74 5.61
N SER A 1013 47.84 -2.82 6.31
CA SER A 1013 49.02 -3.68 6.21
C SER A 1013 48.54 -5.10 5.95
N ASP A 1014 49.00 -5.67 4.83
CA ASP A 1014 48.73 -7.07 4.48
C ASP A 1014 47.24 -7.49 4.59
N PRO A 1015 46.27 -6.76 3.99
CA PRO A 1015 44.85 -7.00 4.22
C PRO A 1015 44.41 -8.40 3.78
N GLN A 1016 43.55 -9.01 4.59
CA GLN A 1016 43.03 -10.37 4.41
C GLN A 1016 41.52 -10.34 4.13
N GLY A 1017 40.69 -10.81 5.07
CA GLY A 1017 39.24 -10.88 4.93
C GLY A 1017 38.62 -9.53 4.61
N VAL A 1018 37.69 -9.55 3.66
CA VAL A 1018 36.89 -8.39 3.28
C VAL A 1018 35.42 -8.77 3.30
N VAL A 1019 34.60 -7.92 3.92
CA VAL A 1019 33.13 -7.99 3.86
C VAL A 1019 32.57 -6.59 3.65
N VAL A 1020 31.48 -6.47 2.89
CA VAL A 1020 30.89 -5.17 2.55
C VAL A 1020 29.41 -5.16 2.93
N ASP A 1021 28.97 -4.10 3.60
CA ASP A 1021 27.56 -3.93 3.98
C ASP A 1021 26.67 -3.41 2.82
N GLN A 1022 25.36 -3.34 3.03
CA GLN A 1022 24.42 -2.84 2.00
C GLN A 1022 24.62 -1.37 1.62
N LEU A 1023 25.23 -0.57 2.50
CA LEU A 1023 25.54 0.84 2.24
C LEU A 1023 26.85 1.01 1.44
N GLY A 1024 27.58 -0.08 1.20
CA GLY A 1024 28.87 -0.09 0.54
C GLY A 1024 30.03 0.26 1.47
N THR A 1025 29.87 0.11 2.79
CA THR A 1025 30.95 0.21 3.77
C THR A 1025 31.80 -1.05 3.72
N VAL A 1026 33.11 -0.89 3.53
CA VAL A 1026 34.07 -1.98 3.44
C VAL A 1026 34.69 -2.23 4.81
N TYR A 1027 34.62 -3.48 5.29
CA TYR A 1027 35.28 -3.94 6.50
C TYR A 1027 36.44 -4.86 6.12
N VAL A 1028 37.60 -4.60 6.69
CA VAL A 1028 38.85 -5.26 6.28
C VAL A 1028 39.60 -5.75 7.51
N ALA A 1029 40.02 -7.01 7.47
CA ALA A 1029 40.99 -7.55 8.40
C ALA A 1029 42.38 -7.03 8.01
N ASP A 1030 42.90 -6.12 8.82
CA ASP A 1030 44.20 -5.49 8.66
C ASP A 1030 45.22 -6.32 9.45
N ASP A 1031 45.56 -7.47 8.87
CA ASP A 1031 46.34 -8.56 9.47
C ASP A 1031 47.66 -8.07 10.08
N GLY A 1032 48.44 -7.30 9.31
CA GLY A 1032 49.73 -6.78 9.75
C GLY A 1032 49.65 -5.75 10.87
N ASN A 1033 48.47 -5.23 11.18
CA ASN A 1033 48.21 -4.28 12.26
C ASN A 1033 47.28 -4.84 13.36
N ASP A 1034 47.00 -6.15 13.36
CA ASP A 1034 46.22 -6.84 14.39
C ASP A 1034 44.84 -6.20 14.69
N ARG A 1035 44.14 -5.76 13.64
CA ARG A 1035 42.88 -5.01 13.78
C ARG A 1035 41.89 -5.25 12.65
N VAL A 1036 40.63 -4.88 12.87
CA VAL A 1036 39.62 -4.78 11.81
C VAL A 1036 39.23 -3.32 11.64
N MET A 1037 39.23 -2.86 10.40
CA MET A 1037 38.97 -1.48 10.02
C MET A 1037 37.72 -1.37 9.15
N ARG A 1038 36.95 -0.29 9.32
CA ARG A 1038 35.81 0.05 8.44
C ARG A 1038 36.11 1.28 7.58
N TRP A 1039 35.66 1.26 6.32
CA TRP A 1039 35.67 2.37 5.37
C TRP A 1039 34.29 2.58 4.78
N PRO A 1040 33.56 3.63 5.18
CA PRO A 1040 32.34 4.03 4.48
C PRO A 1040 32.60 4.32 3.00
N LYS A 1041 31.58 4.14 2.16
CA LYS A 1041 31.68 4.39 0.71
C LYS A 1041 32.24 5.79 0.41
N GLY A 1042 33.35 5.85 -0.33
CA GLY A 1042 34.02 7.11 -0.68
C GLY A 1042 34.90 7.72 0.41
N ALA A 1043 35.07 7.06 1.56
CA ALA A 1043 35.92 7.55 2.63
C ALA A 1043 37.41 7.47 2.26
N THR A 1044 38.16 8.53 2.57
CA THR A 1044 39.62 8.59 2.34
C THR A 1044 40.43 8.11 3.54
N LYS A 1045 39.77 7.84 4.68
CA LYS A 1045 40.33 7.26 5.91
C LYS A 1045 39.31 6.31 6.54
N GLY A 1046 39.78 5.25 7.16
CA GLY A 1046 38.97 4.29 7.89
C GLY A 1046 38.96 4.56 9.39
N SER A 1047 38.28 3.69 10.13
CA SER A 1047 38.30 3.67 11.59
C SER A 1047 38.41 2.24 12.10
N VAL A 1048 39.21 2.03 13.15
CA VAL A 1048 39.30 0.75 13.85
C VAL A 1048 37.95 0.45 14.48
N ILE A 1049 37.42 -0.76 14.25
CA ILE A 1049 36.18 -1.22 14.88
C ILE A 1049 36.45 -2.21 16.02
N VAL A 1050 37.41 -3.13 15.85
CA VAL A 1050 37.85 -4.10 16.86
C VAL A 1050 39.34 -4.39 16.67
N GLY A 1051 40.03 -4.83 17.72
CA GLY A 1051 41.48 -5.00 17.72
C GLY A 1051 42.24 -3.67 17.77
N GLY A 1052 43.52 -3.69 17.38
CA GLY A 1052 44.40 -2.50 17.45
C GLY A 1052 44.85 -2.10 18.86
N ASN A 1053 44.70 -3.02 19.84
CA ASN A 1053 45.15 -2.88 21.23
C ASN A 1053 46.42 -3.71 21.49
N ASP A 1054 47.37 -3.66 20.55
CA ASP A 1054 48.52 -4.55 20.44
C ASP A 1054 48.14 -6.03 20.21
N ARG A 1055 49.11 -6.78 19.65
CA ARG A 1055 49.01 -8.23 19.46
C ARG A 1055 48.88 -8.94 20.80
N GLY A 1056 47.89 -9.82 20.96
CA GLY A 1056 47.73 -10.60 22.18
C GLY A 1056 46.50 -11.51 22.20
N GLU A 1057 46.27 -12.18 23.33
CA GLU A 1057 45.25 -13.22 23.51
C GLU A 1057 43.99 -12.73 24.26
N GLN A 1058 44.00 -11.51 24.79
CA GLN A 1058 42.84 -10.93 25.50
C GLN A 1058 41.63 -10.80 24.56
N SER A 1059 40.43 -10.64 25.12
CA SER A 1059 39.18 -10.56 24.33
C SER A 1059 39.10 -9.32 23.44
N ASN A 1060 39.85 -8.26 23.72
CA ASN A 1060 39.95 -7.05 22.89
C ASN A 1060 41.24 -6.98 22.04
N GLN A 1061 42.01 -8.07 22.01
CA GLN A 1061 43.23 -8.21 21.24
C GLN A 1061 43.03 -9.28 20.15
N LEU A 1062 43.69 -9.05 19.01
CA LEU A 1062 43.77 -9.98 17.89
C LEU A 1062 45.24 -10.28 17.61
N ASN A 1063 45.50 -11.40 16.94
CA ASN A 1063 46.83 -11.84 16.52
C ASN A 1063 46.72 -12.44 15.12
N GLY A 1064 46.97 -11.61 14.12
CA GLY A 1064 46.77 -11.95 12.72
C GLY A 1064 45.31 -12.28 12.38
N PRO A 1065 44.40 -11.28 12.40
CA PRO A 1065 43.02 -11.48 11.97
C PRO A 1065 42.97 -11.75 10.46
N VAL A 1066 42.31 -12.82 10.06
CA VAL A 1066 42.25 -13.26 8.65
C VAL A 1066 40.82 -13.27 8.10
N GLY A 1067 39.99 -14.26 8.42
CA GLY A 1067 38.63 -14.39 7.91
C GLY A 1067 37.64 -13.48 8.62
N LEU A 1068 36.73 -12.88 7.86
CA LEU A 1068 35.61 -12.07 8.37
C LEU A 1068 34.29 -12.60 7.84
N SER A 1069 33.28 -12.66 8.71
CA SER A 1069 31.89 -12.94 8.34
C SER A 1069 30.96 -12.21 9.28
N PHE A 1070 29.81 -11.77 8.78
CA PHE A 1070 28.75 -11.27 9.64
C PHE A 1070 27.65 -12.31 9.82
N ASP A 1071 26.93 -12.27 10.94
CA ASP A 1071 25.64 -12.97 11.09
C ASP A 1071 24.45 -12.09 10.66
N GLN A 1072 23.27 -12.66 10.50
CA GLN A 1072 22.04 -11.93 10.14
C GLN A 1072 21.64 -10.80 11.13
N HIS A 1073 22.25 -10.75 12.32
CA HIS A 1073 22.03 -9.68 13.31
C HIS A 1073 23.09 -8.56 13.22
N GLY A 1074 24.04 -8.66 12.30
CA GLY A 1074 25.13 -7.71 12.10
C GLY A 1074 26.28 -7.83 13.08
N ASN A 1075 26.39 -8.95 13.81
CA ASN A 1075 27.57 -9.20 14.64
C ASN A 1075 28.73 -9.68 13.77
N LEU A 1076 29.94 -9.22 14.07
CA LEU A 1076 31.16 -9.54 13.32
C LEU A 1076 31.84 -10.76 13.93
N TYR A 1077 32.14 -11.74 13.09
CA TYR A 1077 32.97 -12.89 13.42
C TYR A 1077 34.34 -12.72 12.77
N VAL A 1078 35.38 -12.84 13.58
CA VAL A 1078 36.78 -12.66 13.17
C VAL A 1078 37.54 -13.94 13.48
N VAL A 1079 38.18 -14.51 12.47
CA VAL A 1079 39.16 -15.59 12.68
C VAL A 1079 40.47 -14.94 13.13
N ASP A 1080 40.82 -15.22 14.39
CA ASP A 1080 42.02 -14.74 15.06
C ASP A 1080 43.07 -15.85 14.97
N SER A 1081 43.74 -15.91 13.81
CA SER A 1081 44.45 -17.10 13.34
C SER A 1081 45.64 -17.48 14.22
N GLY A 1082 46.39 -16.48 14.68
CA GLY A 1082 47.54 -16.64 15.57
C GLY A 1082 47.15 -17.10 16.96
N ASN A 1083 45.92 -16.83 17.40
CA ASN A 1083 45.37 -17.31 18.67
C ASN A 1083 44.53 -18.60 18.52
N HIS A 1084 44.42 -19.13 17.30
CA HIS A 1084 43.71 -20.38 17.00
C HIS A 1084 42.25 -20.40 17.46
N ARG A 1085 41.54 -19.29 17.23
CA ARG A 1085 40.15 -19.10 17.66
C ARG A 1085 39.34 -18.22 16.70
N VAL A 1086 38.02 -18.25 16.87
CA VAL A 1086 37.08 -17.32 16.24
C VAL A 1086 36.41 -16.48 17.33
N GLN A 1087 36.45 -15.16 17.18
CA GLN A 1087 35.79 -14.21 18.09
C GLN A 1087 34.56 -13.59 17.45
N LYS A 1088 33.47 -13.49 18.22
CA LYS A 1088 32.25 -12.74 17.89
C LYS A 1088 32.26 -11.39 18.60
N PHE A 1089 32.08 -10.31 17.86
CA PHE A 1089 31.95 -8.95 18.36
C PHE A 1089 30.55 -8.40 18.03
N ASN A 1090 29.88 -7.86 19.05
CA ASN A 1090 28.52 -7.33 18.89
C ASN A 1090 28.54 -5.81 18.72
N ILE A 1091 27.49 -5.30 18.08
CA ILE A 1091 27.21 -3.86 18.03
C ILE A 1091 26.57 -3.44 19.37
N ASP A 1092 27.00 -2.31 19.94
CA ASP A 1092 26.42 -1.74 21.16
C ASP A 1092 25.02 -1.17 20.86
N SER A 1093 23.98 -1.88 21.29
CA SER A 1093 22.58 -1.51 21.04
C SER A 1093 22.07 -0.35 21.90
N ASN A 1094 22.88 0.18 22.82
CA ASN A 1094 22.49 1.22 23.78
C ASN A 1094 23.01 2.64 23.47
N LYS A 1095 23.76 2.88 22.38
CA LYS A 1095 24.32 4.20 22.05
C LYS A 1095 24.34 4.55 20.57
#